data_AF-A0A0L0DIT0-F1
#
_entry.id   AF-A0A0L0DIT0-F1
#
_cell.length_a   1.000
_cell.length_b   1.000
_cell.length_c   1.000
_cell.angle_alpha   90.00
_cell.angle_beta   90.00
_cell.angle_gamma   90.00
#
_symmetry.space_group_name_H-M   'P 1'
#
loop_
_entity.id
_entity.type
_entity.pdbx_description
1 polymer ?
#
loop_
_entity_poly.entity_id
_entity_poly.type
_entity_poly.pdbx_seq_one_letter_code
_entity_poly.pdbx_strand_id
1 'polypeptide(L)'
;MLGHDRIGVALSLAMVATTILTSHIAGGILTGYVPPINVTIVGLYPVTGSLASPGQDIASAAKLAVSHVNAEPLLLPNTRIILEAVDTQASAAQTTLSLLATLRNVQRIVAISGAAVSSVSRSVQNIVSVFNIPMISPASTAAVLSNKALYPTFMRVVPPDTLHGSATASTIKSIGWRRIATIFHDDDYGISSSQSLVTKAVELGIEVSAQISFPFGTTDFVTVVDAIEKLSDTHVLFIACYTFEAVELFRELIKRDLTTGRFVFFGSDWLVDEFFESDLDQDKLHGLLVLQYLLDSSPLMDAFTDEWETLNSTEYLGAGDRTYSQFAPLSYDTVMTTAYALQAAIDDGVDVFDGQVLLPYMAQTTFIGLTGNISFDVNYDRISPLAIRNYKGGAALQTVGQWDTASNSLVFTDSIIYPGNMTRPPHLPIVASPESDKLFIVFVTVGVAIIVMAAIMLTVSIVIIRRRRAQVASLEEQNKQLNLEARALNSRLDVLSEQTAMASGRQSGPVIDMPVNQVLGLLWRLQGSVRNPIDVRDINSAIEAIQSNVLFTPETRDDASVSSNRDNLTRDWIRKTLIGGTGPAAAGTHGSASYTRRGSHVRSGSRILLPISPSPPSPLDLGVSRETAFKPAPHLAPLLENLASLEFDIFALAIRDTCTLRSVFLAICTEKQLFTQLGLDSSALARYMMVLDKACEGMSNPYHNVLHAADMVQFVHFLLSTSGLYAVLSPLESFAALFAAAIKDVGHPGVDSSYLIKTKSVLAIRYSNRSVLEQHALAMAFQLALADKFDVFAPLSAKSFAAFHELVVELVIGTDMHKHVEVMSRFKIAFGLGREGGSEALPQHGQAPLQGSQLLEGIQSNAKLRTIVLQLIVKMADVSYPSRPWAKANSWAHRYSREAFQQGKQERAHGLAVSPFMDGMASSVAKAHVSMIRIVALPMFQAWCELFPIDECLGHMRHCLRHWSSASTDEMEHAHETALAAMDAFDRTFFASDGGSPVVTNGGMQKSTLAPNQPNYIESVISGLLDVLDDDELCEEDEDNEATPVASGADADIAVALDAHGGEE
;
A
#
# COMPACT_ATOMS: atom_id res chain seq x y z
N MET A 1 66.15 -44.98 47.90
CA MET A 1 65.28 -44.13 48.75
C MET A 1 65.30 -42.76 48.11
N LEU A 2 64.19 -42.29 47.54
CA LEU A 2 63.09 -41.61 48.25
C LEU A 2 63.56 -40.28 48.84
N GLY A 3 63.14 -39.09 48.36
CA GLY A 3 62.32 -38.78 47.17
C GLY A 3 61.59 -37.44 47.31
N HIS A 4 60.86 -37.02 46.27
CA HIS A 4 59.79 -35.99 46.27
C HIS A 4 60.21 -34.53 46.61
N ASP A 5 59.63 -33.46 46.05
CA ASP A 5 58.80 -33.25 44.86
C ASP A 5 58.87 -31.75 44.44
N ARG A 6 58.14 -31.33 43.37
CA ARG A 6 57.87 -29.93 42.93
C ARG A 6 58.81 -29.25 41.89
N ILE A 7 59.25 -29.96 40.84
CA ILE A 7 59.75 -29.30 39.60
C ILE A 7 59.05 -29.81 38.32
N GLY A 8 58.45 -31.01 38.33
CA GLY A 8 58.01 -31.74 37.14
C GLY A 8 56.75 -31.27 36.39
N VAL A 9 56.18 -30.08 36.65
CA VAL A 9 54.96 -29.59 35.96
C VAL A 9 55.22 -28.42 35.02
N ALA A 10 56.27 -27.61 35.27
CA ALA A 10 56.54 -26.41 34.48
C ALA A 10 57.25 -26.67 33.13
N LEU A 11 58.01 -27.76 33.00
CA LEU A 11 58.78 -28.04 31.77
C LEU A 11 58.02 -28.84 30.71
N SER A 12 56.97 -29.58 31.08
CA SER A 12 56.25 -30.46 30.14
C SER A 12 55.39 -29.71 29.11
N LEU A 13 54.91 -28.50 29.45
CA LEU A 13 54.20 -27.62 28.51
C LEU A 13 55.15 -26.88 27.56
N ALA A 14 56.38 -26.57 27.98
CA ALA A 14 57.34 -25.81 27.19
C ALA A 14 57.89 -26.60 25.98
N MET A 15 58.18 -27.90 26.14
CA MET A 15 58.80 -28.70 25.07
C MET A 15 57.86 -29.14 23.93
N VAL A 16 56.54 -29.16 24.17
CA VAL A 16 55.56 -29.43 23.09
C VAL A 16 55.48 -28.24 22.13
N ALA A 17 55.55 -27.02 22.65
CA ALA A 17 55.52 -25.79 21.84
C ALA A 17 56.73 -25.64 20.90
N THR A 18 57.93 -26.09 21.30
CA THR A 18 59.16 -25.87 20.50
C THR A 18 59.34 -26.85 19.34
N THR A 19 58.76 -28.04 19.41
CA THR A 19 58.93 -29.09 18.38
C THR A 19 57.98 -28.89 17.19
N ILE A 20 56.84 -28.21 17.40
CA ILE A 20 55.96 -27.80 16.30
C ILE A 20 56.58 -26.62 15.52
N LEU A 21 57.27 -25.71 16.22
CA LEU A 21 57.82 -24.46 15.66
C LEU A 21 59.05 -24.64 14.73
N THR A 22 59.53 -25.86 14.52
CA THR A 22 60.76 -26.15 13.74
C THR A 22 60.57 -27.12 12.58
N SER A 23 59.38 -27.69 12.40
CA SER A 23 59.07 -28.63 11.31
C SER A 23 58.46 -27.97 10.06
N HIS A 24 57.93 -26.74 10.19
CA HIS A 24 57.25 -26.02 9.11
C HIS A 24 58.14 -25.04 8.33
N ILE A 25 59.44 -24.98 8.62
CA ILE A 25 60.40 -24.05 7.98
C ILE A 25 61.13 -24.69 6.77
N ALA A 26 60.89 -25.98 6.49
CA ALA A 26 61.60 -26.76 5.47
C ALA A 26 60.67 -27.44 4.43
N GLY A 27 59.58 -26.78 4.03
CA GLY A 27 58.67 -27.25 2.98
C GLY A 27 57.94 -26.08 2.33
N GLY A 28 58.42 -25.61 1.18
CA GLY A 28 57.99 -24.34 0.59
C GLY A 28 56.60 -24.38 -0.05
N ILE A 29 55.64 -23.71 0.59
CA ILE A 29 54.52 -23.04 -0.09
C ILE A 29 54.57 -21.58 0.33
N LEU A 30 54.38 -20.64 -0.61
CA LEU A 30 54.17 -19.24 -0.25
C LEU A 30 52.78 -19.10 0.37
N THR A 31 52.69 -19.09 1.70
CA THR A 31 51.56 -18.47 2.40
C THR A 31 51.67 -16.97 2.16
N GLY A 32 51.15 -16.52 1.01
CA GLY A 32 51.20 -15.13 0.62
C GLY A 32 50.53 -14.24 1.67
N TYR A 33 51.08 -13.05 1.86
CA TYR A 33 50.35 -11.98 2.55
C TYR A 33 49.11 -11.66 1.71
N VAL A 34 47.97 -12.24 2.10
CA VAL A 34 46.66 -11.86 1.57
C VAL A 34 46.32 -10.54 2.25
N PRO A 35 46.24 -9.40 1.53
CA PRO A 35 45.83 -8.15 2.16
C PRO A 35 44.39 -8.31 2.68
N PRO A 36 44.06 -7.76 3.86
CA PRO A 36 42.74 -7.95 4.46
C PRO A 36 41.63 -7.43 3.55
N ILE A 37 40.51 -8.16 3.52
CA ILE A 37 39.38 -7.83 2.64
C ILE A 37 38.67 -6.61 3.20
N ASN A 38 38.71 -5.50 2.47
CA ASN A 38 37.91 -4.32 2.81
C ASN A 38 36.42 -4.61 2.60
N VAL A 39 35.61 -4.43 3.65
CA VAL A 39 34.15 -4.42 3.60
C VAL A 39 33.65 -3.05 4.06
N THR A 40 32.50 -2.60 3.56
CA THR A 40 32.02 -1.24 3.78
C THR A 40 30.70 -1.22 4.56
N ILE A 41 30.66 -0.42 5.63
CA ILE A 41 29.41 0.01 6.26
C ILE A 41 29.13 1.43 5.76
N VAL A 42 27.93 1.68 5.24
CA VAL A 42 27.49 3.04 4.88
C VAL A 42 26.76 3.67 6.07
N GLY A 43 27.26 4.78 6.58
CA GLY A 43 26.67 5.52 7.70
C GLY A 43 25.73 6.61 7.21
N LEU A 44 24.50 6.67 7.74
CA LEU A 44 23.48 7.67 7.38
C LEU A 44 23.19 8.60 8.56
N TYR A 45 23.92 9.71 8.65
CA TYR A 45 23.94 10.59 9.83
C TYR A 45 23.61 12.05 9.46
N PRO A 46 22.85 12.81 10.27
CA PRO A 46 22.54 14.21 9.97
C PRO A 46 23.65 15.12 10.49
N VAL A 47 24.82 15.12 9.83
CA VAL A 47 25.99 15.88 10.31
C VAL A 47 25.90 17.38 10.02
N THR A 48 24.98 17.80 9.15
CA THR A 48 24.56 19.20 9.01
C THR A 48 23.03 19.36 9.11
N GLY A 49 22.54 20.60 9.17
CA GLY A 49 21.12 20.92 9.41
C GLY A 49 20.79 21.13 10.89
N SER A 50 19.50 21.14 11.24
CA SER A 50 19.03 21.40 12.61
C SER A 50 19.38 20.30 13.62
N LEU A 51 19.68 19.08 13.15
CA LEU A 51 20.12 17.95 13.98
C LEU A 51 21.65 17.70 13.89
N ALA A 52 22.42 18.70 13.44
CA ALA A 52 23.87 18.59 13.20
C ALA A 52 24.67 18.09 14.40
N SER A 53 24.41 18.62 15.61
CA SER A 53 25.15 18.24 16.83
C SER A 53 24.98 16.75 17.17
N PRO A 54 23.78 16.23 17.49
CA PRO A 54 23.63 14.81 17.79
C PRO A 54 23.99 13.91 16.58
N GLY A 55 23.82 14.40 15.34
CA GLY A 55 24.26 13.68 14.15
C GLY A 55 25.78 13.55 14.01
N GLN A 56 26.56 14.53 14.48
CA GLN A 56 28.02 14.49 14.54
C GLN A 56 28.48 13.47 15.59
N ASP A 57 27.89 13.46 16.78
CA ASP A 57 28.23 12.51 17.84
C ASP A 57 27.98 11.05 17.38
N ILE A 58 26.82 10.80 16.78
CA ILE A 58 26.44 9.49 16.19
C ILE A 58 27.46 9.07 15.11
N ALA A 59 27.88 9.98 14.24
CA ALA A 59 28.86 9.71 13.20
C ALA A 59 30.27 9.41 13.77
N SER A 60 30.70 10.20 14.74
CA SER A 60 32.01 10.08 15.41
C SER A 60 32.11 8.80 16.25
N ALA A 61 31.05 8.40 16.96
CA ALA A 61 31.03 7.16 17.72
C ALA A 61 31.01 5.91 16.83
N ALA A 62 30.32 5.95 15.68
CA ALA A 62 30.43 4.90 14.66
C ALA A 62 31.86 4.82 14.07
N LYS A 63 32.50 5.97 13.83
CA LYS A 63 33.90 6.03 13.38
C LYS A 63 34.86 5.44 14.42
N LEU A 64 34.65 5.71 15.71
CA LEU A 64 35.44 5.16 16.81
C LEU A 64 35.26 3.64 16.92
N ALA A 65 34.02 3.13 16.83
CA ALA A 65 33.79 1.68 16.78
C ALA A 65 34.50 1.01 15.60
N VAL A 66 34.53 1.65 14.42
CA VAL A 66 35.31 1.15 13.27
C VAL A 66 36.81 1.23 13.50
N SER A 67 37.35 2.18 14.28
CA SER A 67 38.77 2.16 14.64
C SER A 67 39.08 1.00 15.59
N HIS A 68 38.22 0.74 16.58
CA HIS A 68 38.39 -0.31 17.58
C HIS A 68 38.27 -1.72 16.97
N VAL A 69 37.24 -1.96 16.15
CA VAL A 69 37.08 -3.25 15.43
C VAL A 69 38.29 -3.54 14.53
N ASN A 70 38.84 -2.52 13.86
CA ASN A 70 40.03 -2.69 13.02
C ASN A 70 41.36 -2.78 13.81
N ALA A 71 41.33 -2.59 15.14
CA ALA A 71 42.50 -2.65 16.02
C ALA A 71 42.55 -3.94 16.87
N GLU A 72 41.41 -4.58 17.12
CA GLU A 72 41.30 -5.83 17.89
C GLU A 72 41.77 -7.05 17.07
N PRO A 73 42.92 -7.68 17.39
CA PRO A 73 43.48 -8.74 16.54
C PRO A 73 42.68 -10.04 16.49
N LEU A 74 41.69 -10.24 17.38
CA LEU A 74 40.83 -11.41 17.44
C LEU A 74 39.48 -11.21 16.72
N LEU A 75 39.13 -9.99 16.30
CA LEU A 75 37.89 -9.67 15.62
C LEU A 75 38.18 -9.31 14.16
N LEU A 76 37.55 -10.02 13.21
CA LEU A 76 37.75 -9.86 11.77
C LEU A 76 39.23 -9.93 11.33
N PRO A 77 40.04 -10.92 11.76
CA PRO A 77 41.51 -10.92 11.60
C PRO A 77 42.04 -10.89 10.14
N ASN A 78 41.18 -11.11 9.14
CA ASN A 78 41.52 -11.04 7.70
C ASN A 78 40.61 -10.05 6.93
N THR A 79 39.83 -9.22 7.63
CA THR A 79 38.80 -8.34 7.07
C THR A 79 38.90 -6.97 7.72
N ARG A 80 38.70 -5.89 6.94
CA ARG A 80 38.81 -4.51 7.44
C ARG A 80 37.52 -3.75 7.16
N ILE A 81 36.92 -3.14 8.18
CA ILE A 81 35.74 -2.30 8.00
C ILE A 81 36.15 -0.90 7.53
N ILE A 82 35.50 -0.42 6.48
CA ILE A 82 35.49 0.98 6.06
C ILE A 82 34.13 1.58 6.43
N LEU A 83 34.11 2.77 7.01
CA LEU A 83 32.89 3.56 7.22
C LEU A 83 32.80 4.64 6.14
N GLU A 84 31.81 4.53 5.25
CA GLU A 84 31.47 5.59 4.30
C GLU A 84 30.33 6.42 4.89
N ALA A 85 30.63 7.58 5.45
CA ALA A 85 29.65 8.44 6.09
C ALA A 85 28.97 9.37 5.06
N VAL A 86 27.63 9.38 5.08
CA VAL A 86 26.78 10.19 4.20
C VAL A 86 25.97 11.16 5.05
N ASP A 87 26.07 12.46 4.73
CA ASP A 87 25.21 13.47 5.35
C ASP A 87 23.77 13.33 4.86
N THR A 88 22.85 13.14 5.81
CA THR A 88 21.41 13.02 5.56
C THR A 88 20.68 14.35 5.64
N GLN A 89 21.25 15.35 6.34
CA GLN A 89 20.59 16.64 6.64
C GLN A 89 19.19 16.51 7.26
N ALA A 90 18.92 15.39 7.94
CA ALA A 90 17.57 14.96 8.37
C ALA A 90 16.53 14.84 7.21
N SER A 91 16.96 14.91 5.95
CA SER A 91 16.12 14.96 4.76
C SER A 91 16.08 13.61 4.03
N ALA A 92 14.88 13.05 3.91
CA ALA A 92 14.65 11.81 3.18
C ALA A 92 15.03 11.91 1.69
N ALA A 93 14.80 13.08 1.07
CA ALA A 93 15.12 13.34 -0.33
C ALA A 93 16.65 13.43 -0.55
N GLN A 94 17.35 14.20 0.29
CA GLN A 94 18.81 14.31 0.20
C GLN A 94 19.48 12.96 0.47
N THR A 95 19.02 12.24 1.50
CA THR A 95 19.55 10.91 1.84
C THR A 95 19.34 9.92 0.69
N THR A 96 18.16 9.92 0.05
CA THR A 96 17.86 9.07 -1.11
C THR A 96 18.86 9.31 -2.25
N LEU A 97 19.11 10.58 -2.59
CA LEU A 97 20.04 10.94 -3.67
C LEU A 97 21.49 10.59 -3.32
N SER A 98 21.95 10.97 -2.12
CA SER A 98 23.30 10.65 -1.65
C SER A 98 23.54 9.14 -1.59
N LEU A 99 22.61 8.38 -1.00
CA LEU A 99 22.73 6.93 -0.86
C LEU A 99 22.74 6.22 -2.22
N LEU A 100 21.90 6.63 -3.19
CA LEU A 100 21.95 6.06 -4.53
C LEU A 100 23.28 6.33 -5.24
N ALA A 101 23.91 7.48 -4.99
CA ALA A 101 25.28 7.75 -5.47
C ALA A 101 26.32 6.87 -4.75
N THR A 102 26.21 6.68 -3.44
CA THR A 102 27.07 5.78 -2.66
C THR A 102 26.93 4.32 -3.12
N LEU A 103 25.71 3.79 -3.24
CA LEU A 103 25.43 2.42 -3.71
C LEU A 103 25.96 2.14 -5.14
N ARG A 104 26.11 3.19 -5.97
CA ARG A 104 26.71 3.09 -7.30
C ARG A 104 28.24 3.06 -7.27
N ASN A 105 28.86 3.83 -6.39
CA ASN A 105 30.30 4.11 -6.41
C ASN A 105 31.10 3.24 -5.42
N VAL A 106 30.47 2.79 -4.33
CA VAL A 106 31.09 2.05 -3.24
C VAL A 106 30.76 0.56 -3.39
N GLN A 107 31.78 -0.28 -3.31
CA GLN A 107 31.66 -1.74 -3.42
C GLN A 107 31.78 -2.42 -2.05
N ARG A 108 31.41 -3.71 -2.00
CA ARG A 108 31.48 -4.55 -0.80
C ARG A 108 30.73 -3.96 0.40
N ILE A 109 29.59 -3.33 0.14
CA ILE A 109 28.68 -2.84 1.19
C ILE A 109 28.04 -4.07 1.85
N VAL A 110 28.20 -4.19 3.17
CA VAL A 110 27.67 -5.32 3.96
C VAL A 110 26.50 -4.90 4.86
N ALA A 111 26.44 -3.64 5.26
CA ALA A 111 25.36 -3.09 6.06
C ALA A 111 25.26 -1.56 5.91
N ILE A 112 24.12 -1.02 6.33
CA ILE A 112 23.88 0.41 6.52
C ILE A 112 23.69 0.68 8.01
N SER A 113 24.50 1.58 8.56
CA SER A 113 24.35 2.08 9.93
C SER A 113 23.54 3.37 9.90
N GLY A 114 22.37 3.39 10.53
CA GLY A 114 21.42 4.49 10.44
C GLY A 114 20.09 4.12 9.79
N ALA A 115 19.29 5.09 9.33
CA ALA A 115 19.49 6.52 9.56
C ALA A 115 19.23 6.88 11.02
N ALA A 116 19.67 8.05 11.46
CA ALA A 116 19.28 8.54 12.79
C ALA A 116 17.76 8.81 12.85
N VAL A 117 17.25 9.60 11.89
CA VAL A 117 15.86 10.09 11.86
C VAL A 117 14.89 9.04 11.31
N SER A 118 13.80 8.79 12.03
CA SER A 118 12.79 7.76 11.71
C SER A 118 12.18 7.88 10.31
N SER A 119 11.86 9.09 9.87
CA SER A 119 11.30 9.34 8.53
C SER A 119 12.30 9.04 7.41
N VAL A 120 13.57 9.42 7.60
CA VAL A 120 14.68 9.08 6.70
C VAL A 120 14.86 7.57 6.62
N SER A 121 14.89 6.86 7.76
CA SER A 121 14.97 5.40 7.79
C SER A 121 13.81 4.74 7.04
N ARG A 122 12.58 5.26 7.19
CA ARG A 122 11.39 4.75 6.49
C ARG A 122 11.45 4.95 4.98
N SER A 123 11.95 6.09 4.50
CA SER A 123 12.13 6.33 3.07
C SER A 123 13.25 5.48 2.47
N VAL A 124 14.39 5.39 3.17
CA VAL A 124 15.57 4.63 2.74
C VAL A 124 15.30 3.11 2.70
N GLN A 125 14.50 2.57 3.63
CA GLN A 125 14.16 1.15 3.63
C GLN A 125 13.55 0.65 2.31
N ASN A 126 12.77 1.48 1.62
CA ASN A 126 12.17 1.15 0.32
C ASN A 126 13.21 0.96 -0.81
N ILE A 127 14.45 1.41 -0.59
CA ILE A 127 15.57 1.31 -1.54
C ILE A 127 16.45 0.12 -1.16
N VAL A 128 16.91 0.07 0.09
CA VAL A 128 17.98 -0.86 0.53
C VAL A 128 17.47 -2.31 0.62
N SER A 129 16.18 -2.50 0.86
CA SER A 129 15.52 -3.81 0.76
C SER A 129 15.55 -4.38 -0.66
N VAL A 130 15.44 -3.55 -1.70
CA VAL A 130 15.55 -3.97 -3.12
C VAL A 130 16.97 -4.44 -3.47
N PHE A 131 17.97 -3.94 -2.75
CA PHE A 131 19.37 -4.39 -2.85
C PHE A 131 19.72 -5.53 -1.87
N ASN A 132 18.78 -6.01 -1.04
CA ASN A 132 19.03 -6.94 0.06
C ASN A 132 20.19 -6.47 0.98
N ILE A 133 20.26 -5.18 1.33
CA ILE A 133 21.29 -4.67 2.25
C ILE A 133 20.67 -4.51 3.66
N PRO A 134 21.23 -5.14 4.71
CA PRO A 134 20.77 -4.96 6.09
C PRO A 134 20.96 -3.51 6.55
N MET A 135 20.00 -3.00 7.31
CA MET A 135 20.03 -1.63 7.83
C MET A 135 19.74 -1.64 9.33
N ILE A 136 20.71 -1.18 10.11
CA ILE A 136 20.68 -1.19 11.58
C ILE A 136 20.73 0.25 12.09
N SER A 137 19.63 0.72 12.70
CA SER A 137 19.54 2.12 13.18
C SER A 137 19.93 2.27 14.66
N PRO A 138 20.69 3.33 15.01
CA PRO A 138 21.00 3.69 16.40
C PRO A 138 19.96 4.63 17.04
N ALA A 139 19.00 5.20 16.29
CA ALA A 139 18.11 6.25 16.82
C ALA A 139 16.68 6.30 16.23
N SER A 140 16.34 5.53 15.19
CA SER A 140 14.98 5.53 14.61
C SER A 140 14.00 4.71 15.44
N THR A 141 13.31 5.35 16.38
CA THR A 141 12.37 4.74 17.34
C THR A 141 10.98 4.42 16.78
N ALA A 142 10.63 4.90 15.58
CA ALA A 142 9.26 4.77 15.04
C ALA A 142 8.73 3.33 14.97
N ALA A 143 7.52 3.11 15.49
CA ALA A 143 6.86 1.81 15.60
C ALA A 143 6.64 1.10 14.25
N VAL A 144 6.42 1.86 13.18
CA VAL A 144 6.14 1.30 11.84
C VAL A 144 7.33 0.50 11.28
N LEU A 145 8.56 0.81 11.71
CA LEU A 145 9.80 0.17 11.25
C LEU A 145 9.96 -1.28 11.73
N SER A 146 9.19 -1.70 12.75
CA SER A 146 9.13 -3.10 13.19
C SER A 146 8.53 -4.04 12.14
N ASN A 147 7.73 -3.52 11.20
CA ASN A 147 6.94 -4.33 10.27
C ASN A 147 7.78 -4.98 9.15
N LYS A 148 8.21 -6.23 9.35
CA LYS A 148 9.01 -6.99 8.37
C LYS A 148 8.31 -7.32 7.04
N ALA A 149 7.00 -7.12 6.92
CA ALA A 149 6.32 -7.24 5.63
C ALA A 149 6.48 -5.98 4.76
N LEU A 150 6.95 -4.86 5.33
CA LEU A 150 7.31 -3.63 4.62
C LEU A 150 8.82 -3.37 4.65
N TYR A 151 9.46 -3.68 5.77
CA TYR A 151 10.86 -3.36 6.07
C TYR A 151 11.63 -4.65 6.45
N PRO A 152 11.76 -5.61 5.52
CA PRO A 152 12.33 -6.94 5.81
C PRO A 152 13.80 -6.87 6.24
N THR A 153 14.53 -5.85 5.76
CA THR A 153 15.97 -5.63 5.99
C THR A 153 16.29 -4.69 7.15
N PHE A 154 15.28 -4.15 7.86
CA PHE A 154 15.49 -3.22 8.97
C PHE A 154 15.74 -3.95 10.29
N MET A 155 16.58 -3.37 11.15
CA MET A 155 16.71 -3.66 12.58
C MET A 155 17.21 -2.42 13.33
N ARG A 156 17.25 -2.44 14.66
CA ARG A 156 17.75 -1.29 15.45
C ARG A 156 18.24 -1.66 16.84
N VAL A 157 19.24 -0.91 17.33
CA VAL A 157 19.74 -1.01 18.71
C VAL A 157 19.11 0.02 19.65
N VAL A 158 18.28 0.94 19.15
CA VAL A 158 17.37 1.73 19.99
C VAL A 158 16.05 0.97 20.19
N PRO A 159 15.40 1.03 21.37
CA PRO A 159 14.08 0.42 21.54
C PRO A 159 12.96 1.11 20.74
N PRO A 160 11.81 0.45 20.49
CA PRO A 160 10.68 1.04 19.79
C PRO A 160 9.85 2.03 20.63
N ASP A 161 9.19 2.97 19.95
CA ASP A 161 8.11 3.79 20.53
C ASP A 161 6.98 2.96 21.17
N THR A 162 6.70 1.76 20.64
CA THR A 162 5.70 0.86 21.24
C THR A 162 6.06 0.46 22.67
N LEU A 163 7.35 0.40 22.99
CA LEU A 163 7.87 0.15 24.33
C LEU A 163 7.76 1.42 25.20
N HIS A 164 8.27 2.56 24.71
CA HIS A 164 8.20 3.85 25.41
C HIS A 164 6.75 4.24 25.75
N GLY A 165 5.84 4.14 24.77
CA GLY A 165 4.41 4.40 24.94
C GLY A 165 3.72 3.44 25.90
N SER A 166 4.04 2.14 25.81
CA SER A 166 3.49 1.13 26.74
C SER A 166 3.88 1.37 28.20
N ALA A 167 5.16 1.71 28.40
CA ALA A 167 5.73 1.96 29.71
C ALA A 167 5.24 3.29 30.30
N THR A 168 5.17 4.34 29.49
CA THR A 168 4.62 5.66 29.88
C THR A 168 3.16 5.55 30.28
N ALA A 169 2.31 4.89 29.48
CA ALA A 169 0.89 4.74 29.76
C ALA A 169 0.61 4.03 31.10
N SER A 170 1.37 2.98 31.41
CA SER A 170 1.18 2.22 32.65
C SER A 170 1.81 2.90 33.86
N THR A 171 2.85 3.72 33.67
CA THR A 171 3.37 4.64 34.69
C THR A 171 2.29 5.64 35.10
N ILE A 172 1.65 6.30 34.12
CA ILE A 172 0.52 7.22 34.33
C ILE A 172 -0.65 6.52 35.04
N LYS A 173 -0.97 5.27 34.65
CA LYS A 173 -1.99 4.45 35.32
C LYS A 173 -1.65 4.15 36.78
N SER A 174 -0.39 3.80 37.07
CA SER A 174 0.06 3.39 38.42
C SER A 174 -0.05 4.52 39.45
N ILE A 175 0.16 5.77 39.01
CA ILE A 175 0.02 7.00 39.81
C ILE A 175 -1.48 7.36 39.99
N GLY A 176 -2.38 6.70 39.27
CA GLY A 176 -3.84 6.84 39.38
C GLY A 176 -4.41 7.97 38.52
N TRP A 177 -3.62 8.56 37.62
CA TRP A 177 -4.09 9.54 36.66
C TRP A 177 -4.92 8.87 35.55
N ARG A 178 -5.89 9.61 35.01
CA ARG A 178 -6.91 9.08 34.09
C ARG A 178 -7.10 9.86 32.81
N ARG A 179 -6.41 10.99 32.65
CA ARG A 179 -6.45 11.84 31.46
C ARG A 179 -5.06 12.27 31.06
N ILE A 180 -4.82 12.23 29.76
CA ILE A 180 -3.62 12.77 29.11
C ILE A 180 -4.02 13.65 27.93
N ALA A 181 -3.17 14.61 27.60
CA ALA A 181 -3.10 15.16 26.25
C ALA A 181 -1.70 14.88 25.68
N THR A 182 -1.60 14.67 24.36
CA THR A 182 -0.31 14.61 23.68
C THR A 182 -0.06 15.89 22.89
N ILE A 183 1.19 16.33 22.87
CA ILE A 183 1.70 17.42 22.05
C ILE A 183 2.87 16.83 21.27
N PHE A 184 2.84 16.88 19.95
CA PHE A 184 3.80 16.14 19.15
C PHE A 184 4.12 16.81 17.83
N HIS A 185 5.31 16.48 17.34
CA HIS A 185 5.81 16.86 16.04
C HIS A 185 5.14 16.03 14.91
N ASP A 186 4.87 16.63 13.74
CA ASP A 186 4.03 16.02 12.69
C ASP A 186 4.75 15.06 11.72
N ASP A 187 5.93 14.55 12.09
CA ASP A 187 6.66 13.52 11.35
C ASP A 187 6.46 12.08 11.87
N ASP A 188 7.10 11.13 11.21
CA ASP A 188 7.05 9.70 11.54
C ASP A 188 7.56 9.35 12.95
N TYR A 189 8.29 10.25 13.62
CA TYR A 189 8.73 10.09 15.01
C TYR A 189 7.67 10.62 15.97
N GLY A 190 7.30 11.90 15.89
CA GLY A 190 6.36 12.51 16.82
C GLY A 190 4.98 11.87 16.78
N ILE A 191 4.49 11.54 15.56
CA ILE A 191 3.26 10.78 15.36
C ILE A 191 3.37 9.38 15.98
N SER A 192 4.49 8.67 15.77
CA SER A 192 4.68 7.31 16.28
C SER A 192 4.71 7.23 17.80
N SER A 193 5.47 8.11 18.45
CA SER A 193 5.59 8.14 19.92
C SER A 193 4.24 8.52 20.56
N SER A 194 3.57 9.54 20.01
CA SER A 194 2.23 9.96 20.40
C SER A 194 1.19 8.83 20.26
N GLN A 195 1.12 8.19 19.08
CA GLN A 195 0.15 7.10 18.82
C GLN A 195 0.43 5.85 19.65
N SER A 196 1.70 5.54 19.93
CA SER A 196 2.10 4.40 20.78
C SER A 196 1.64 4.59 22.23
N LEU A 197 1.79 5.81 22.77
CA LEU A 197 1.21 6.16 24.06
C LEU A 197 -0.33 6.14 24.03
N VAL A 198 -0.95 6.81 23.06
CA VAL A 198 -2.43 6.91 22.95
C VAL A 198 -3.09 5.54 22.87
N THR A 199 -2.53 4.62 22.08
CA THR A 199 -3.05 3.25 21.95
C THR A 199 -3.04 2.53 23.29
N LYS A 200 -1.92 2.57 24.02
CA LYS A 200 -1.84 1.92 25.34
C LYS A 200 -2.66 2.64 26.41
N ALA A 201 -2.74 3.96 26.36
CA ALA A 201 -3.57 4.74 27.28
C ALA A 201 -5.05 4.29 27.18
N VAL A 202 -5.58 4.17 25.97
CA VAL A 202 -6.96 3.70 25.73
C VAL A 202 -7.16 2.25 26.20
N GLU A 203 -6.25 1.31 25.86
CA GLU A 203 -6.30 -0.07 26.39
C GLU A 203 -6.35 -0.12 27.93
N LEU A 204 -5.67 0.83 28.58
CA LEU A 204 -5.55 0.91 30.03
C LEU A 204 -6.70 1.67 30.70
N GLY A 205 -7.64 2.26 29.94
CA GLY A 205 -8.74 3.06 30.48
C GLY A 205 -8.32 4.47 30.91
N ILE A 206 -7.27 5.01 30.29
CA ILE A 206 -6.89 6.42 30.36
C ILE A 206 -7.53 7.14 29.16
N GLU A 207 -8.24 8.23 29.44
CA GLU A 207 -8.89 9.10 28.47
C GLU A 207 -7.85 10.04 27.82
N VAL A 208 -7.96 10.26 26.50
CA VAL A 208 -7.09 11.18 25.75
C VAL A 208 -7.94 12.39 25.38
N SER A 209 -7.70 13.52 26.04
CA SER A 209 -8.55 14.72 25.91
C SER A 209 -8.16 15.64 24.75
N ALA A 210 -6.87 15.66 24.38
CA ALA A 210 -6.37 16.37 23.22
C ALA A 210 -5.14 15.70 22.61
N GLN A 211 -4.95 15.95 21.31
CA GLN A 211 -3.79 15.55 20.52
C GLN A 211 -3.40 16.76 19.67
N ILE A 212 -2.27 17.41 19.99
CA ILE A 212 -1.87 18.72 19.46
C ILE A 212 -0.60 18.54 18.62
N SER A 213 -0.75 18.57 17.30
CA SER A 213 0.38 18.45 16.35
C SER A 213 1.00 19.81 16.01
N PHE A 214 2.32 19.86 15.77
CA PHE A 214 2.99 21.05 15.21
C PHE A 214 4.12 20.68 14.20
N PRO A 215 4.44 21.57 13.23
CA PRO A 215 5.43 21.28 12.17
C PRO A 215 6.90 21.38 12.60
N PHE A 216 7.80 20.76 11.81
CA PHE A 216 9.26 20.82 12.00
C PHE A 216 9.81 22.23 11.95
N GLY A 217 10.75 22.55 12.85
CA GLY A 217 11.37 23.86 12.88
C GLY A 217 10.45 24.97 13.41
N THR A 218 9.33 24.62 14.05
CA THR A 218 8.49 25.60 14.74
C THR A 218 9.29 26.30 15.84
N THR A 219 9.29 27.64 15.82
CA THR A 219 9.92 28.49 16.85
C THR A 219 8.92 29.36 17.60
N ASP A 220 7.69 29.53 17.09
CA ASP A 220 6.61 30.21 17.79
C ASP A 220 5.56 29.22 18.30
N PHE A 221 5.59 28.96 19.60
CA PHE A 221 4.66 28.06 20.28
C PHE A 221 3.42 28.75 20.86
N VAL A 222 3.18 30.03 20.58
CA VAL A 222 2.00 30.77 21.09
C VAL A 222 0.70 30.01 20.82
N THR A 223 0.51 29.48 19.61
CA THR A 223 -0.72 28.75 19.22
C THR A 223 -0.84 27.38 19.92
N VAL A 224 0.27 26.69 20.14
CA VAL A 224 0.32 25.38 20.82
C VAL A 224 0.03 25.57 22.32
N VAL A 225 0.66 26.55 22.95
CA VAL A 225 0.43 26.87 24.36
C VAL A 225 -0.97 27.45 24.58
N ASP A 226 -1.51 28.20 23.62
CA ASP A 226 -2.93 28.59 23.58
C ASP A 226 -3.88 27.39 23.63
N ALA A 227 -3.54 26.26 23.03
CA ALA A 227 -4.35 25.05 23.07
C ALA A 227 -4.17 24.29 24.40
N ILE A 228 -2.93 24.19 24.91
CA ILE A 228 -2.62 23.63 26.24
C ILE A 228 -3.36 24.39 27.35
N GLU A 229 -3.34 25.72 27.32
CA GLU A 229 -3.95 26.58 28.34
C GLU A 229 -5.47 26.40 28.43
N LYS A 230 -6.13 25.99 27.33
CA LYS A 230 -7.58 25.71 27.25
C LYS A 230 -7.97 24.33 27.81
N LEU A 231 -7.01 23.46 28.13
CA LEU A 231 -7.26 22.13 28.74
C LEU A 231 -7.71 22.28 30.21
N SER A 232 -9.03 22.38 30.43
CA SER A 232 -9.62 22.69 31.74
C SER A 232 -9.69 21.50 32.70
N ASP A 233 -9.62 20.27 32.19
CA ASP A 233 -9.95 19.04 32.92
C ASP A 233 -8.89 17.93 32.80
N THR A 234 -7.70 18.31 32.35
CA THR A 234 -6.54 17.45 32.09
C THR A 234 -5.29 18.08 32.69
N HIS A 235 -4.44 17.25 33.33
CA HIS A 235 -3.24 17.72 34.05
C HIS A 235 -1.97 16.92 33.72
N VAL A 236 -2.01 15.97 32.77
CA VAL A 236 -0.83 15.24 32.28
C VAL A 236 -0.65 15.51 30.80
N LEU A 237 0.53 15.98 30.42
CA LEU A 237 0.91 16.31 29.06
C LEU A 237 2.09 15.42 28.65
N PHE A 238 1.99 14.74 27.51
CA PHE A 238 3.11 14.04 26.88
C PHE A 238 3.61 14.83 25.68
N ILE A 239 4.91 15.07 25.60
CA ILE A 239 5.56 15.88 24.57
C ILE A 239 6.50 14.99 23.76
N ALA A 240 6.33 14.95 22.43
CA ALA A 240 7.17 14.19 21.50
C ALA A 240 7.59 15.04 20.29
N CYS A 241 8.75 15.69 20.39
CA CYS A 241 9.40 16.52 19.37
C CYS A 241 10.92 16.43 19.52
N TYR A 242 11.72 17.21 18.78
CA TYR A 242 13.17 17.25 19.04
C TYR A 242 13.50 18.26 20.16
N THR A 243 14.69 18.13 20.75
CA THR A 243 15.09 18.89 21.95
C THR A 243 15.09 20.41 21.72
N PHE A 244 15.35 20.87 20.49
CA PHE A 244 15.35 22.31 20.18
C PHE A 244 13.93 22.92 20.15
N GLU A 245 12.94 22.24 19.57
CA GLU A 245 11.54 22.67 19.66
C GLU A 245 11.00 22.59 21.09
N ALA A 246 11.48 21.61 21.87
CA ALA A 246 11.12 21.51 23.28
C ALA A 246 11.59 22.72 24.08
N VAL A 247 12.79 23.26 23.81
CA VAL A 247 13.29 24.49 24.46
C VAL A 247 12.38 25.69 24.15
N GLU A 248 12.00 25.88 22.89
CA GLU A 248 11.08 26.96 22.48
C GLU A 248 9.67 26.81 23.11
N LEU A 249 9.12 25.59 23.12
CA LEU A 249 7.85 25.26 23.76
C LEU A 249 7.88 25.54 25.27
N PHE A 250 8.94 25.11 25.97
CA PHE A 250 9.08 25.38 27.40
C PHE A 250 9.33 26.87 27.69
N ARG A 251 9.99 27.63 26.80
CA ARG A 251 10.14 29.09 26.97
C ARG A 251 8.78 29.80 26.96
N GLU A 252 7.85 29.43 26.06
CA GLU A 252 6.48 29.98 26.05
C GLU A 252 5.64 29.48 27.24
N LEU A 253 5.78 28.22 27.67
CA LEU A 253 5.10 27.69 28.85
C LEU A 253 5.53 28.41 30.15
N ILE A 254 6.84 28.65 30.33
CA ILE A 254 7.40 29.37 31.49
C ILE A 254 6.94 30.83 31.48
N LYS A 255 6.92 31.48 30.32
CA LYS A 255 6.44 32.85 30.12
C LYS A 255 4.96 33.04 30.51
N ARG A 256 4.15 31.97 30.52
CA ARG A 256 2.76 31.96 31.01
C ARG A 256 2.57 31.32 32.40
N ASP A 257 3.67 30.97 33.09
CA ASP A 257 3.71 30.24 34.36
C ASP A 257 2.99 28.86 34.36
N LEU A 258 2.80 28.27 33.17
CA LEU A 258 2.06 27.01 33.01
C LEU A 258 2.87 25.78 33.42
N THR A 259 4.18 25.91 33.68
CA THR A 259 5.01 24.80 34.15
C THR A 259 4.87 24.50 35.65
N THR A 260 4.18 25.35 36.43
CA THR A 260 4.06 25.15 37.89
C THR A 260 2.67 24.63 38.31
N GLY A 261 2.64 23.49 39.01
CA GLY A 261 1.46 22.94 39.71
C GLY A 261 0.26 22.45 38.89
N ARG A 262 -0.02 23.04 37.71
CA ARG A 262 -1.20 22.72 36.87
C ARG A 262 -1.00 21.45 36.04
N PHE A 263 0.18 21.28 35.46
CA PHE A 263 0.50 20.18 34.55
C PHE A 263 1.69 19.36 35.04
N VAL A 264 1.68 18.06 34.74
CA VAL A 264 2.84 17.17 34.77
C VAL A 264 3.23 16.86 33.34
N PHE A 265 4.52 16.97 33.04
CA PHE A 265 5.04 16.81 31.69
C PHE A 265 5.86 15.52 31.59
N PHE A 266 5.53 14.68 30.61
CA PHE A 266 6.35 13.56 30.18
C PHE A 266 7.01 13.92 28.85
N GLY A 267 8.34 13.81 28.76
CA GLY A 267 9.03 13.73 27.48
C GLY A 267 9.05 12.31 26.94
N SER A 268 9.17 12.17 25.62
CA SER A 268 9.78 11.00 24.99
C SER A 268 11.32 11.11 25.08
N ASP A 269 12.02 10.32 24.27
CA ASP A 269 13.50 10.23 24.21
C ASP A 269 14.25 11.53 23.88
N TRP A 270 13.59 12.64 23.50
CA TRP A 270 14.24 13.96 23.38
C TRP A 270 14.61 14.59 24.72
N LEU A 271 13.95 14.20 25.81
CA LEU A 271 14.17 14.76 27.13
C LEU A 271 15.43 14.11 27.74
N VAL A 272 16.56 14.69 27.37
CA VAL A 272 17.93 14.29 27.71
C VAL A 272 18.55 15.28 28.69
N ASP A 273 19.79 15.04 29.12
CA ASP A 273 20.45 15.89 30.11
C ASP A 273 20.89 17.24 29.49
N GLU A 274 21.25 17.22 28.20
CA GLU A 274 21.58 18.38 27.36
C GLU A 274 20.43 19.42 27.26
N PHE A 275 19.17 19.02 27.48
CA PHE A 275 18.03 19.95 27.52
C PHE A 275 18.15 20.99 28.64
N PHE A 276 18.79 20.62 29.76
CA PHE A 276 18.93 21.47 30.94
C PHE A 276 20.13 22.43 30.85
N GLU A 277 20.95 22.34 29.80
CA GLU A 277 22.01 23.30 29.48
C GLU A 277 21.50 24.54 28.71
N SER A 278 20.21 24.56 28.36
CA SER A 278 19.53 25.70 27.74
C SER A 278 19.41 26.93 28.66
N ASP A 279 19.04 28.08 28.08
CA ASP A 279 18.80 29.35 28.80
C ASP A 279 17.51 29.39 29.63
N LEU A 280 16.84 28.25 29.82
CA LEU A 280 15.58 28.14 30.53
C LEU A 280 15.78 28.24 32.06
N ASP A 281 14.74 28.74 32.74
CA ASP A 281 14.68 28.77 34.20
C ASP A 281 14.56 27.33 34.76
N GLN A 282 15.68 26.75 35.19
CA GLN A 282 15.75 25.40 35.75
C GLN A 282 14.82 25.20 36.96
N ASP A 283 14.57 26.24 37.79
CA ASP A 283 13.64 26.13 38.92
C ASP A 283 12.20 25.90 38.45
N LYS A 284 11.85 26.37 37.25
CA LYS A 284 10.55 26.16 36.57
C LYS A 284 10.44 24.82 35.83
N LEU A 285 11.51 24.04 35.74
CA LEU A 285 11.55 22.72 35.09
C LEU A 285 11.46 21.54 36.09
N HIS A 286 11.42 21.78 37.39
CA HIS A 286 11.26 20.72 38.39
C HIS A 286 10.08 19.77 38.08
N GLY A 287 10.30 18.46 38.17
CA GLY A 287 9.24 17.46 38.04
C GLY A 287 8.87 17.06 36.60
N LEU A 288 9.69 17.39 35.59
CA LEU A 288 9.64 16.66 34.31
C LEU A 288 9.90 15.17 34.54
N LEU A 289 9.29 14.33 33.70
CA LEU A 289 9.45 12.87 33.70
C LEU A 289 9.80 12.38 32.29
N VAL A 290 10.59 11.32 32.20
CA VAL A 290 10.89 10.62 30.94
C VAL A 290 11.13 9.13 31.22
N LEU A 291 10.85 8.28 30.24
CA LEU A 291 11.29 6.89 30.24
C LEU A 291 12.35 6.74 29.14
N GLN A 292 13.62 6.68 29.55
CA GLN A 292 14.77 6.45 28.68
C GLN A 292 15.17 4.97 28.71
N TYR A 293 15.95 4.51 27.73
CA TYR A 293 16.62 3.22 27.81
C TYR A 293 17.70 3.22 28.90
N LEU A 294 17.89 2.09 29.58
CA LEU A 294 18.81 2.00 30.73
C LEU A 294 20.28 1.99 30.28
N LEU A 295 20.89 3.18 30.21
CA LEU A 295 22.33 3.36 30.12
C LEU A 295 22.95 3.27 31.53
N ASP A 296 23.14 2.05 32.03
CA ASP A 296 23.85 1.82 33.30
C ASP A 296 25.32 2.28 33.20
N SER A 297 25.80 3.00 34.21
CA SER A 297 27.23 3.32 34.36
C SER A 297 28.03 2.01 34.43
N SER A 298 28.87 1.77 33.43
CA SER A 298 29.63 0.53 33.28
C SER A 298 31.09 0.85 32.96
N PRO A 299 32.06 -0.03 33.31
CA PRO A 299 33.47 0.22 33.00
C PRO A 299 33.78 0.37 31.50
N LEU A 300 32.89 -0.10 30.61
CA LEU A 300 32.98 0.12 29.17
C LEU A 300 32.53 1.53 28.78
N MET A 301 31.43 2.01 29.37
CA MET A 301 30.91 3.36 29.19
C MET A 301 31.87 4.40 29.80
N ASP A 302 32.39 4.16 31.00
CA ASP A 302 33.39 5.02 31.66
C ASP A 302 34.64 5.17 30.77
N ALA A 303 35.15 4.05 30.24
CA ALA A 303 36.31 4.05 29.34
C ALA A 303 36.03 4.76 27.99
N PHE A 304 34.82 4.60 27.44
CA PHE A 304 34.38 5.34 26.26
C PHE A 304 34.33 6.85 26.52
N THR A 305 33.79 7.30 27.67
CA THR A 305 33.78 8.74 28.04
C THR A 305 35.20 9.28 28.24
N ASP A 306 36.08 8.52 28.92
CA ASP A 306 37.47 8.90 29.16
C ASP A 306 38.27 9.00 27.85
N GLU A 307 38.01 8.14 26.87
CA GLU A 307 38.61 8.22 25.54
C GLU A 307 38.04 9.39 24.73
N TRP A 308 36.71 9.57 24.73
CA TRP A 308 35.98 10.62 24.01
C TRP A 308 36.44 12.04 24.39
N GLU A 309 36.74 12.27 25.68
CA GLU A 309 37.34 13.52 26.19
C GLU A 309 38.72 13.81 25.59
N THR A 310 39.46 12.78 25.16
CA THR A 310 40.81 12.91 24.57
C THR A 310 40.83 12.92 23.04
N LEU A 311 39.71 12.65 22.38
CA LEU A 311 39.64 12.62 20.92
C LEU A 311 39.84 14.03 20.32
N ASN A 312 40.50 14.06 19.16
CA ASN A 312 40.67 15.29 18.39
C ASN A 312 39.32 15.73 17.79
N SER A 313 38.74 16.80 18.32
CA SER A 313 37.46 17.39 17.88
C SER A 313 37.40 17.80 16.40
N THR A 314 38.54 17.98 15.73
CA THR A 314 38.61 18.24 14.28
C THR A 314 38.57 16.96 13.43
N GLU A 315 38.77 15.79 14.04
CA GLU A 315 38.72 14.49 13.40
C GLU A 315 37.48 13.66 13.82
N TYR A 316 37.00 13.87 15.04
CA TYR A 316 35.79 13.32 15.63
C TYR A 316 34.92 14.51 16.06
N LEU A 317 34.05 14.97 15.16
CA LEU A 317 33.13 16.08 15.42
C LEU A 317 32.22 15.72 16.60
N GLY A 318 32.04 16.66 17.54
CA GLY A 318 31.30 16.43 18.78
C GLY A 318 32.11 15.83 19.95
N ALA A 319 33.35 15.39 19.71
CA ALA A 319 34.23 14.86 20.75
C ALA A 319 35.24 15.91 21.26
N GLY A 320 35.95 15.60 22.36
CA GLY A 320 36.96 16.47 22.98
C GLY A 320 36.55 17.12 24.31
N ASP A 321 35.39 16.75 24.86
CA ASP A 321 35.01 16.93 26.27
C ASP A 321 34.20 15.71 26.75
N ARG A 322 33.50 15.78 27.89
CA ARG A 322 32.74 14.65 28.46
C ARG A 322 31.25 14.60 28.07
N THR A 323 30.83 15.43 27.11
CA THR A 323 29.45 15.49 26.61
C THR A 323 29.34 14.81 25.24
N TYR A 324 28.17 14.19 25.00
CA TYR A 324 27.75 13.61 23.73
C TYR A 324 26.30 13.19 23.83
N SER A 325 25.59 13.16 22.70
CA SER A 325 24.23 12.66 22.64
C SER A 325 24.13 11.20 23.08
N GLN A 326 23.09 10.86 23.86
CA GLN A 326 22.76 9.48 24.27
C GLN A 326 22.70 8.45 23.12
N PHE A 327 22.51 8.90 21.87
CA PHE A 327 22.49 8.07 20.68
C PHE A 327 23.89 7.71 20.14
N ALA A 328 24.95 8.38 20.58
CA ALA A 328 26.32 8.10 20.15
C ALA A 328 26.84 6.72 20.64
N PRO A 329 26.68 6.33 21.93
CA PRO A 329 26.92 4.95 22.37
C PRO A 329 26.11 3.89 21.62
N LEU A 330 24.86 4.20 21.22
CA LEU A 330 24.05 3.32 20.37
C LEU A 330 24.63 3.20 18.95
N SER A 331 25.22 4.25 18.41
CA SER A 331 25.94 4.21 17.12
C SER A 331 27.22 3.37 17.19
N TYR A 332 27.92 3.41 18.32
CA TYR A 332 29.04 2.51 18.58
C TYR A 332 28.59 1.04 18.61
N ASP A 333 27.57 0.72 19.42
CA ASP A 333 27.04 -0.65 19.55
C ASP A 333 26.41 -1.17 18.24
N THR A 334 25.92 -0.28 17.36
CA THR A 334 25.46 -0.61 16.00
C THR A 334 26.57 -1.20 15.14
N VAL A 335 27.75 -0.56 15.15
CA VAL A 335 28.93 -1.05 14.43
C VAL A 335 29.46 -2.33 15.06
N MET A 336 29.52 -2.42 16.40
CA MET A 336 29.95 -3.64 17.09
C MET A 336 29.04 -4.83 16.77
N THR A 337 27.71 -4.63 16.77
CA THR A 337 26.73 -5.66 16.36
C THR A 337 27.02 -6.16 14.95
N THR A 338 27.29 -5.24 14.03
CA THR A 338 27.61 -5.58 12.64
C THR A 338 28.93 -6.36 12.55
N ALA A 339 29.96 -5.96 13.30
CA ALA A 339 31.26 -6.63 13.31
C ALA A 339 31.21 -8.07 13.86
N TYR A 340 30.47 -8.30 14.97
CA TYR A 340 30.29 -9.65 15.51
C TYR A 340 29.46 -10.55 14.60
N ALA A 341 28.41 -10.00 13.96
CA ALA A 341 27.62 -10.73 12.96
C ALA A 341 28.46 -11.12 11.73
N LEU A 342 29.30 -10.21 11.24
CA LEU A 342 30.25 -10.48 10.15
C LEU A 342 31.26 -11.56 10.54
N GLN A 343 31.80 -11.55 11.75
CA GLN A 343 32.73 -12.56 12.23
C GLN A 343 32.08 -13.96 12.22
N ALA A 344 30.89 -14.09 12.81
CA ALA A 344 30.15 -15.36 12.84
C ALA A 344 29.79 -15.86 11.43
N ALA A 345 29.37 -14.96 10.52
CA ALA A 345 29.08 -15.30 9.14
C ALA A 345 30.34 -15.73 8.35
N ILE A 346 31.49 -15.11 8.60
CA ILE A 346 32.78 -15.50 7.99
C ILE A 346 33.25 -16.86 8.51
N ASP A 347 33.08 -17.14 9.81
CA ASP A 347 33.46 -18.42 10.41
C ASP A 347 32.59 -19.59 9.92
N ASP A 348 31.29 -19.37 9.71
CA ASP A 348 30.37 -20.33 9.06
C ASP A 348 30.57 -20.40 7.53
N GLY A 349 31.38 -19.50 6.94
CA GLY A 349 31.74 -19.50 5.52
C GLY A 349 30.63 -19.05 4.56
N VAL A 350 29.70 -18.21 5.02
CA VAL A 350 28.57 -17.71 4.20
C VAL A 350 28.89 -16.38 3.50
N ASP A 351 28.11 -16.01 2.49
CA ASP A 351 28.30 -14.75 1.76
C ASP A 351 27.77 -13.55 2.55
N VAL A 352 28.70 -12.78 3.12
CA VAL A 352 28.41 -11.54 3.87
C VAL A 352 27.86 -10.39 3.01
N PHE A 353 27.84 -10.54 1.68
CA PHE A 353 27.24 -9.55 0.77
C PHE A 353 25.78 -9.86 0.40
N ASP A 354 25.22 -11.00 0.82
CA ASP A 354 23.77 -11.23 0.79
C ASP A 354 23.16 -10.91 2.17
N GLY A 355 22.44 -9.79 2.26
CA GLY A 355 21.78 -9.39 3.49
C GLY A 355 20.64 -10.30 3.94
N GLN A 356 20.06 -11.13 3.06
CA GLN A 356 19.11 -12.16 3.50
C GLN A 356 19.81 -13.26 4.32
N VAL A 357 21.12 -13.44 4.12
CA VAL A 357 21.97 -14.37 4.85
C VAL A 357 22.61 -13.71 6.07
N LEU A 358 23.13 -12.47 5.94
CA LEU A 358 23.79 -11.77 7.05
C LEU A 358 22.82 -11.28 8.14
N LEU A 359 21.61 -10.82 7.78
CA LEU A 359 20.64 -10.27 8.75
C LEU A 359 20.23 -11.28 9.85
N PRO A 360 20.01 -12.58 9.58
CA PRO A 360 19.90 -13.61 10.61
C PRO A 360 21.06 -13.66 11.62
N TYR A 361 22.31 -13.44 11.21
CA TYR A 361 23.45 -13.37 12.14
C TYR A 361 23.41 -12.10 12.99
N MET A 362 23.04 -10.96 12.40
CA MET A 362 22.86 -9.69 13.13
C MET A 362 21.74 -9.81 14.18
N ALA A 363 20.61 -10.43 13.83
CA ALA A 363 19.50 -10.66 14.76
C ALA A 363 19.81 -11.65 15.90
N GLN A 364 20.71 -12.61 15.67
CA GLN A 364 21.18 -13.57 16.68
C GLN A 364 22.38 -13.07 17.50
N THR A 365 22.98 -11.94 17.13
CA THR A 365 24.14 -11.37 17.83
C THR A 365 23.75 -10.91 19.23
N THR A 366 24.45 -11.42 20.24
CA THR A 366 24.27 -11.03 21.66
C THR A 366 25.61 -10.80 22.34
N PHE A 367 25.75 -9.64 22.99
CA PHE A 367 26.96 -9.23 23.71
C PHE A 367 26.63 -8.11 24.72
N ILE A 368 27.59 -7.75 25.56
CA ILE A 368 27.52 -6.56 26.42
C ILE A 368 28.25 -5.44 25.69
N GLY A 369 27.50 -4.48 25.17
CA GLY A 369 28.01 -3.25 24.55
C GLY A 369 28.17 -2.11 25.55
N LEU A 370 28.44 -0.90 25.04
CA LEU A 370 28.50 0.31 25.87
C LEU A 370 27.16 0.57 26.57
N THR A 371 26.07 0.33 25.85
CA THR A 371 24.69 0.55 26.31
C THR A 371 24.10 -0.67 27.04
N GLY A 372 24.94 -1.56 27.56
CA GLY A 372 24.52 -2.78 28.26
C GLY A 372 24.25 -3.96 27.32
N ASN A 373 23.30 -4.83 27.68
CA ASN A 373 23.03 -6.04 26.90
C ASN A 373 22.41 -5.71 25.53
N ILE A 374 23.03 -6.22 24.46
CA ILE A 374 22.50 -6.21 23.10
C ILE A 374 21.84 -7.56 22.83
N SER A 375 20.56 -7.50 22.45
CA SER A 375 19.74 -8.66 22.07
C SER A 375 18.47 -8.18 21.38
N PHE A 376 17.99 -8.92 20.38
CA PHE A 376 16.87 -8.52 19.53
C PHE A 376 15.67 -9.46 19.68
N ASP A 377 14.47 -8.95 19.39
CA ASP A 377 13.23 -9.72 19.33
C ASP A 377 12.97 -10.30 17.93
N VAL A 378 11.79 -10.93 17.74
CA VAL A 378 11.36 -11.48 16.44
C VAL A 378 11.12 -10.42 15.36
N ASN A 379 11.02 -9.14 15.73
CA ASN A 379 10.94 -7.98 14.86
C ASN A 379 12.30 -7.26 14.73
N TYR A 380 13.40 -7.90 15.14
CA TYR A 380 14.76 -7.33 15.15
C TYR A 380 14.85 -5.96 15.84
N ASP A 381 13.93 -5.71 16.78
CA ASP A 381 13.93 -4.55 17.67
C ASP A 381 14.71 -4.92 18.94
N ARG A 382 15.46 -3.98 19.50
CA ARG A 382 16.23 -4.26 20.72
C ARG A 382 15.33 -4.51 21.93
N ILE A 383 15.61 -5.60 22.62
CA ILE A 383 15.12 -5.87 23.97
C ILE A 383 16.02 -5.14 24.97
N SER A 384 15.48 -4.15 25.69
CA SER A 384 16.21 -3.40 26.73
C SER A 384 15.24 -2.92 27.83
N PRO A 385 15.61 -2.91 29.12
CA PRO A 385 14.83 -2.26 30.17
C PRO A 385 14.85 -0.73 30.03
N LEU A 386 13.83 -0.06 30.57
CA LEU A 386 13.74 1.41 30.58
C LEU A 386 13.95 1.96 32.00
N ALA A 387 14.73 3.03 32.11
CA ALA A 387 14.85 3.85 33.31
C ALA A 387 13.73 4.91 33.34
N ILE A 388 13.01 4.99 34.47
CA ILE A 388 12.14 6.14 34.76
C ILE A 388 13.04 7.22 35.35
N ARG A 389 13.27 8.31 34.62
CA ARG A 389 14.04 9.46 35.14
C ARG A 389 13.12 10.65 35.41
N ASN A 390 13.49 11.44 36.41
CA ASN A 390 12.74 12.59 36.92
C ASN A 390 13.70 13.75 37.16
N TYR A 391 13.33 14.96 36.71
CA TYR A 391 14.18 16.13 36.92
C TYR A 391 13.97 16.72 38.33
N LYS A 392 15.03 16.71 39.14
CA LYS A 392 15.01 17.19 40.54
C LYS A 392 15.86 18.43 40.79
N GLY A 393 16.19 19.18 39.73
CA GLY A 393 17.09 20.32 39.76
C GLY A 393 18.55 19.94 39.54
N GLY A 394 19.35 20.91 39.06
CA GLY A 394 20.75 20.70 38.69
C GLY A 394 20.93 20.33 37.20
N ALA A 395 22.08 19.77 36.85
CA ALA A 395 22.47 19.54 35.45
C ALA A 395 21.92 18.24 34.82
N ALA A 396 21.26 17.36 35.58
CA ALA A 396 20.86 16.04 35.06
C ALA A 396 19.57 15.46 35.69
N LEU A 397 18.90 14.63 34.91
CA LEU A 397 17.77 13.77 35.27
C LEU A 397 18.20 12.64 36.23
N GLN A 398 17.36 12.32 37.22
CA GLN A 398 17.67 11.30 38.24
C GLN A 398 16.77 10.08 38.08
N THR A 399 17.35 8.88 38.07
CA THR A 399 16.61 7.61 37.97
C THR A 399 15.82 7.35 39.25
N VAL A 400 14.49 7.32 39.14
CA VAL A 400 13.54 7.10 40.26
C VAL A 400 12.86 5.73 40.20
N GLY A 401 13.09 4.98 39.13
CA GLY A 401 12.61 3.60 39.00
C GLY A 401 13.01 2.99 37.66
N GLN A 402 12.54 1.77 37.43
CA GLN A 402 12.76 1.02 36.20
C GLN A 402 11.45 0.34 35.74
N TRP A 403 11.39 0.10 34.43
CA TRP A 403 10.40 -0.74 33.78
C TRP A 403 11.05 -2.07 33.38
N ASP A 404 10.57 -3.18 33.94
CA ASP A 404 10.96 -4.52 33.52
C ASP A 404 10.10 -4.93 32.31
N THR A 405 10.74 -5.13 31.17
CA THR A 405 10.12 -5.52 29.90
C THR A 405 9.72 -6.99 29.85
N ALA A 406 10.31 -7.86 30.66
CA ALA A 406 9.98 -9.29 30.73
C ALA A 406 8.74 -9.55 31.59
N SER A 407 8.57 -8.83 32.70
CA SER A 407 7.35 -8.90 33.53
C SER A 407 6.27 -7.90 33.13
N ASN A 408 6.59 -6.92 32.29
CA ASN A 408 5.74 -5.76 31.98
C ASN A 408 5.29 -5.05 33.30
N SER A 409 6.25 -4.79 34.20
CA SER A 409 5.98 -4.22 35.52
C SER A 409 6.88 -3.05 35.88
N LEU A 410 6.39 -2.22 36.80
CA LEU A 410 6.96 -0.94 37.18
C LEU A 410 7.54 -1.03 38.60
N VAL A 411 8.81 -0.66 38.77
CA VAL A 411 9.50 -0.69 40.07
C VAL A 411 10.07 0.68 40.37
N PHE A 412 9.47 1.42 41.31
CA PHE A 412 10.05 2.65 41.83
C PHE A 412 11.14 2.35 42.86
N THR A 413 12.30 2.97 42.70
CA THR A 413 13.47 2.88 43.58
C THR A 413 13.64 4.13 44.45
N ASP A 414 13.09 5.26 44.03
CA ASP A 414 13.09 6.54 44.75
C ASP A 414 11.78 7.32 44.49
N SER A 415 11.54 8.39 45.25
CA SER A 415 10.34 9.23 45.14
C SER A 415 10.40 10.19 43.96
N ILE A 416 9.33 10.23 43.16
CA ILE A 416 9.10 11.27 42.14
C ILE A 416 8.82 12.62 42.83
N ILE A 417 9.40 13.71 42.31
CA ILE A 417 8.87 15.06 42.51
C ILE A 417 8.05 15.49 41.29
N TYR A 418 7.04 16.31 41.52
CA TYR A 418 6.12 16.84 40.51
C TYR A 418 6.26 18.38 40.44
N PRO A 419 5.80 19.03 39.34
CA PRO A 419 6.08 20.45 39.12
C PRO A 419 5.56 21.39 40.19
N GLY A 420 6.38 22.41 40.51
CA GLY A 420 6.25 23.18 41.75
C GLY A 420 6.91 22.52 42.97
N ASN A 421 7.85 21.57 42.76
CA ASN A 421 8.57 20.82 43.79
C ASN A 421 7.63 20.09 44.78
N MET A 422 6.57 19.49 44.25
CA MET A 422 5.58 18.75 45.02
C MET A 422 6.01 17.29 45.22
N THR A 423 5.92 16.78 46.45
CA THR A 423 6.23 15.36 46.79
C THR A 423 5.00 14.44 46.78
N ARG A 424 3.87 14.93 46.27
CA ARG A 424 2.64 14.17 46.05
C ARG A 424 2.16 14.42 44.62
N PRO A 425 1.62 13.41 43.92
CA PRO A 425 1.09 13.61 42.58
C PRO A 425 -0.01 14.68 42.60
N PRO A 426 0.04 15.68 41.70
CA PRO A 426 -1.09 16.57 41.52
C PRO A 426 -2.28 15.77 40.99
N HIS A 427 -3.46 16.13 41.47
CA HIS A 427 -4.74 15.63 41.00
C HIS A 427 -5.66 16.84 40.87
N LEU A 428 -6.41 16.91 39.77
CA LEU A 428 -7.48 17.91 39.63
C LEU A 428 -8.51 17.74 40.76
N PRO A 429 -9.05 18.84 41.33
CA PRO A 429 -10.06 18.74 42.37
C PRO A 429 -11.29 18.01 41.82
N ILE A 430 -11.83 17.06 42.58
CA ILE A 430 -13.01 16.29 42.19
C ILE A 430 -14.23 17.22 42.22
N VAL A 431 -14.56 17.81 41.07
CA VAL A 431 -15.81 18.54 40.86
C VAL A 431 -16.95 17.51 40.81
N ALA A 432 -17.49 17.19 41.99
CA ALA A 432 -18.75 16.47 42.09
C ALA A 432 -19.87 17.38 41.57
N SER A 433 -20.25 17.21 40.30
CA SER A 433 -21.22 18.04 39.60
C SER A 433 -22.64 17.82 40.17
N PRO A 434 -23.29 18.81 40.82
CA PRO A 434 -24.60 18.63 41.45
C PRO A 434 -25.77 18.54 40.46
N GLU A 435 -25.48 18.44 39.16
CA GLU A 435 -26.47 18.50 38.08
C GLU A 435 -26.88 17.11 37.57
N SER A 436 -26.06 16.07 37.79
CA SER A 436 -26.38 14.68 37.43
C SER A 436 -27.75 14.25 37.97
N ASP A 437 -28.00 14.53 39.25
CA ASP A 437 -29.13 13.99 39.98
C ASP A 437 -30.45 14.66 39.57
N LYS A 438 -30.39 15.96 39.25
CA LYS A 438 -31.54 16.72 38.74
C LYS A 438 -31.89 16.28 37.31
N LEU A 439 -30.89 16.09 36.45
CA LEU A 439 -31.09 15.60 35.10
C LEU A 439 -31.60 14.15 35.11
N PHE A 440 -31.07 13.31 36.00
CA PHE A 440 -31.50 11.93 36.20
C PHE A 440 -32.97 11.83 36.64
N ILE A 441 -33.42 12.66 37.59
CA ILE A 441 -34.85 12.69 38.00
C ILE A 441 -35.76 13.10 36.83
N VAL A 442 -35.33 14.04 35.98
CA VAL A 442 -36.08 14.43 34.77
C VAL A 442 -36.11 13.28 33.74
N PHE A 443 -34.98 12.64 33.46
CA PHE A 443 -34.93 11.48 32.55
C PHE A 443 -35.77 10.29 33.06
N VAL A 444 -35.76 10.01 34.37
CA VAL A 444 -36.59 8.94 34.97
C VAL A 444 -38.09 9.26 34.85
N THR A 445 -38.50 10.50 35.14
CA THR A 445 -39.92 10.88 35.06
C THR A 445 -40.44 10.94 33.62
N VAL A 446 -39.65 11.44 32.67
CA VAL A 446 -39.97 11.40 31.23
C VAL A 446 -39.98 9.95 30.72
N GLY A 447 -39.01 9.12 31.12
CA GLY A 447 -38.94 7.70 30.76
C GLY A 447 -40.16 6.90 31.21
N VAL A 448 -40.63 7.12 32.44
CA VAL A 448 -41.88 6.48 32.95
C VAL A 448 -43.10 6.89 32.11
N ALA A 449 -43.21 8.17 31.72
CA ALA A 449 -44.31 8.63 30.87
C ALA A 449 -44.28 7.98 29.46
N ILE A 450 -43.09 7.84 28.87
CA ILE A 450 -42.90 7.15 27.58
C ILE A 450 -43.28 5.67 27.69
N ILE A 451 -42.89 4.98 28.77
CA ILE A 451 -43.23 3.56 28.99
C ILE A 451 -44.75 3.36 29.09
N VAL A 452 -45.47 4.24 29.79
CA VAL A 452 -46.95 4.18 29.89
C VAL A 452 -47.60 4.42 28.51
N MET A 453 -47.13 5.41 27.75
CA MET A 453 -47.62 5.67 26.38
C MET A 453 -47.35 4.47 25.44
N ALA A 454 -46.17 3.84 25.54
CA ALA A 454 -45.82 2.66 24.76
C ALA A 454 -46.72 1.46 25.08
N ALA A 455 -47.06 1.23 26.36
CA ALA A 455 -47.98 0.16 26.77
C ALA A 455 -49.41 0.35 26.20
N ILE A 456 -49.88 1.61 26.12
CA ILE A 456 -51.18 1.96 25.51
C ILE A 456 -51.12 1.76 23.99
N MET A 457 -50.07 2.24 23.32
CA MET A 457 -49.84 2.02 21.88
C MET A 457 -49.77 0.53 21.52
N LEU A 458 -49.09 -0.28 22.35
CA LEU A 458 -48.94 -1.72 22.13
C LEU A 458 -50.27 -2.47 22.30
N THR A 459 -51.06 -2.16 23.32
CA THR A 459 -52.37 -2.80 23.54
C THR A 459 -53.37 -2.46 22.44
N VAL A 460 -53.41 -1.19 21.98
CA VAL A 460 -54.20 -0.79 20.79
C VAL A 460 -53.70 -1.52 19.53
N SER A 461 -52.39 -1.62 19.33
CA SER A 461 -51.80 -2.33 18.18
C SER A 461 -52.14 -3.82 18.17
N ILE A 462 -52.14 -4.50 19.31
CA ILE A 462 -52.54 -5.91 19.43
C ILE A 462 -54.02 -6.10 19.05
N VAL A 463 -54.90 -5.18 19.45
CA VAL A 463 -56.32 -5.21 19.05
C VAL A 463 -56.47 -5.01 17.54
N ILE A 464 -55.75 -4.03 16.95
CA ILE A 464 -55.76 -3.77 15.50
C ILE A 464 -55.23 -4.99 14.72
N ILE A 465 -54.13 -5.60 15.16
CA ILE A 465 -53.54 -6.78 14.51
C ILE A 465 -54.48 -7.99 14.58
N ARG A 466 -55.15 -8.22 15.72
CA ARG A 466 -56.18 -9.28 15.82
C ARG A 466 -57.36 -9.03 14.88
N ARG A 467 -57.82 -7.77 14.77
CA ARG A 467 -58.91 -7.39 13.85
C ARG A 467 -58.49 -7.55 12.38
N ARG A 468 -57.28 -7.10 12.01
CA ARG A 468 -56.72 -7.28 10.66
C ARG A 468 -56.53 -8.75 10.29
N ARG A 469 -56.03 -9.61 11.19
CA ARG A 469 -55.89 -11.06 10.91
C ARG A 469 -57.23 -11.73 10.62
N ALA A 470 -58.30 -11.35 11.33
CA ALA A 470 -59.64 -11.85 11.03
C ALA A 470 -60.16 -11.37 9.67
N GLN A 471 -59.90 -10.11 9.30
CA GLN A 471 -60.28 -9.57 7.98
C GLN A 471 -59.46 -10.20 6.83
N VAL A 472 -58.16 -10.42 7.01
CA VAL A 472 -57.29 -11.06 6.01
C VAL A 472 -57.77 -12.49 5.73
N ALA A 473 -58.10 -13.29 6.75
CA ALA A 473 -58.64 -14.64 6.54
C ALA A 473 -59.92 -14.63 5.67
N SER A 474 -60.87 -13.72 5.94
CA SER A 474 -62.06 -13.58 5.08
C SER A 474 -61.76 -13.08 3.67
N LEU A 475 -60.73 -12.24 3.50
CA LEU A 475 -60.30 -11.72 2.20
C LEU A 475 -59.51 -12.75 1.39
N GLU A 476 -58.80 -13.68 2.03
CA GLU A 476 -58.12 -14.80 1.35
C GLU A 476 -59.14 -15.82 0.80
N GLU A 477 -60.22 -16.10 1.55
CA GLU A 477 -61.35 -16.90 1.10
C GLU A 477 -62.02 -16.25 -0.13
N GLN A 478 -62.33 -14.96 -0.06
CA GLN A 478 -62.93 -14.21 -1.17
C GLN A 478 -61.98 -14.08 -2.38
N ASN A 479 -60.68 -13.89 -2.16
CA ASN A 479 -59.69 -13.84 -3.25
C ASN A 479 -59.51 -15.18 -3.96
N LYS A 480 -59.67 -16.33 -3.30
CA LYS A 480 -59.69 -17.63 -3.99
C LYS A 480 -60.87 -17.74 -4.95
N GLN A 481 -62.06 -17.28 -4.52
CA GLN A 481 -63.26 -17.23 -5.36
C GLN A 481 -63.04 -16.30 -6.57
N LEU A 482 -62.62 -15.06 -6.31
CA LEU A 482 -62.37 -14.04 -7.34
C LEU A 482 -61.26 -14.42 -8.33
N ASN A 483 -60.21 -15.13 -7.91
CA ASN A 483 -59.15 -15.57 -8.84
C ASN A 483 -59.60 -16.69 -9.79
N LEU A 484 -60.60 -17.49 -9.41
CA LEU A 484 -61.21 -18.48 -10.31
C LEU A 484 -62.09 -17.77 -11.36
N GLU A 485 -62.89 -16.78 -10.93
CA GLU A 485 -63.73 -15.97 -11.81
C GLU A 485 -62.88 -15.08 -12.75
N ALA A 486 -61.82 -14.44 -12.26
CA ALA A 486 -60.91 -13.61 -13.05
C ALA A 486 -60.18 -14.42 -14.14
N ARG A 487 -59.81 -15.67 -13.89
CA ARG A 487 -59.22 -16.55 -14.92
C ARG A 487 -60.21 -16.90 -16.04
N ALA A 488 -61.49 -17.07 -15.71
CA ALA A 488 -62.56 -17.26 -16.69
C ALA A 488 -62.97 -15.95 -17.41
N LEU A 489 -62.62 -14.79 -16.84
CA LEU A 489 -62.87 -13.48 -17.44
C LEU A 489 -61.72 -13.07 -18.38
N ASN A 490 -60.46 -13.27 -17.99
CA ASN A 490 -59.29 -12.90 -18.81
C ASN A 490 -59.26 -13.65 -20.15
N SER A 491 -59.59 -14.94 -20.18
CA SER A 491 -59.67 -15.68 -21.46
C SER A 491 -60.81 -15.22 -22.40
N ARG A 492 -61.68 -14.31 -21.95
CA ARG A 492 -62.61 -13.54 -22.80
C ARG A 492 -62.12 -12.12 -23.07
N LEU A 493 -61.29 -11.57 -22.20
CA LEU A 493 -60.73 -10.23 -22.32
C LEU A 493 -59.62 -10.18 -23.37
N ASP A 494 -58.78 -11.21 -23.44
CA ASP A 494 -57.69 -11.32 -24.43
C ASP A 494 -58.25 -11.22 -25.86
N VAL A 495 -59.32 -11.99 -26.14
CA VAL A 495 -60.07 -12.00 -27.43
C VAL A 495 -60.72 -10.65 -27.76
N LEU A 496 -61.00 -9.81 -26.77
CA LEU A 496 -61.53 -8.44 -26.96
C LEU A 496 -60.42 -7.39 -27.04
N SER A 497 -59.25 -7.66 -26.46
CA SER A 497 -58.09 -6.77 -26.48
C SER A 497 -57.47 -6.66 -27.88
N GLU A 498 -57.37 -7.77 -28.62
CA GLU A 498 -56.97 -7.77 -30.03
C GLU A 498 -57.91 -6.91 -30.90
N GLN A 499 -59.21 -6.89 -30.59
CA GLN A 499 -60.21 -6.13 -31.33
C GLN A 499 -60.27 -4.63 -30.97
N THR A 500 -59.74 -4.23 -29.81
CA THR A 500 -59.78 -2.83 -29.35
C THR A 500 -58.43 -2.11 -29.46
N ALA A 501 -57.31 -2.82 -29.49
CA ALA A 501 -55.99 -2.24 -29.78
C ALA A 501 -55.91 -1.53 -31.16
N MET A 502 -56.74 -1.95 -32.12
CA MET A 502 -56.85 -1.35 -33.45
C MET A 502 -57.49 0.07 -33.48
N ALA A 503 -58.06 0.57 -32.38
CA ALA A 503 -58.99 1.70 -32.43
C ALA A 503 -58.45 3.07 -31.94
N SER A 504 -57.61 3.13 -30.89
CA SER A 504 -57.11 4.39 -30.31
C SER A 504 -55.96 4.17 -29.32
N GLY A 505 -55.03 5.13 -29.18
CA GLY A 505 -53.81 4.97 -28.36
C GLY A 505 -53.52 6.07 -27.31
N ARG A 506 -52.40 5.87 -26.58
CA ARG A 506 -51.73 6.71 -25.52
C ARG A 506 -52.10 6.53 -24.01
N GLN A 507 -51.29 5.72 -23.32
CA GLN A 507 -50.39 6.02 -22.16
C GLN A 507 -50.87 6.45 -20.72
N SER A 508 -50.40 5.67 -19.73
CA SER A 508 -49.53 5.99 -18.53
C SER A 508 -50.02 6.35 -17.09
N GLY A 509 -49.60 5.51 -16.09
CA GLY A 509 -49.05 5.82 -14.73
C GLY A 509 -49.99 6.13 -13.52
N PRO A 510 -49.51 6.30 -12.25
CA PRO A 510 -48.45 5.64 -11.40
C PRO A 510 -49.03 5.16 -10.01
N VAL A 511 -48.48 5.04 -8.75
CA VAL A 511 -47.24 5.28 -7.92
C VAL A 511 -47.25 4.35 -6.64
N ILE A 512 -46.13 3.96 -5.98
CA ILE A 512 -46.02 3.36 -4.59
C ILE A 512 -44.74 3.86 -3.82
N ASP A 513 -44.63 3.67 -2.48
CA ASP A 513 -43.74 4.37 -1.50
C ASP A 513 -42.63 3.51 -0.79
N MET A 514 -41.80 4.12 0.11
CA MET A 514 -40.38 3.83 0.43
C MET A 514 -39.98 2.84 1.59
N PRO A 515 -38.69 2.42 1.66
CA PRO A 515 -38.24 1.30 2.52
C PRO A 515 -37.71 1.61 3.93
N VAL A 516 -37.28 2.84 4.27
CA VAL A 516 -36.58 3.13 5.56
C VAL A 516 -37.42 2.70 6.79
N ASN A 517 -38.74 2.89 6.71
CA ASN A 517 -39.71 2.47 7.72
C ASN A 517 -39.72 0.95 7.98
N GLN A 518 -39.23 0.14 7.05
CA GLN A 518 -39.15 -1.33 7.17
C GLN A 518 -37.94 -1.77 8.01
N VAL A 519 -36.83 -1.03 7.92
CA VAL A 519 -35.55 -1.35 8.60
C VAL A 519 -35.60 -1.06 10.10
N LEU A 520 -36.10 0.12 10.49
CA LEU A 520 -36.38 0.44 11.90
C LEU A 520 -37.34 -0.59 12.52
N GLY A 521 -38.35 -0.99 11.75
CA GLY A 521 -39.29 -2.05 12.13
C GLY A 521 -38.69 -3.46 12.21
N LEU A 522 -37.45 -3.71 11.77
CA LEU A 522 -36.73 -4.97 11.96
C LEU A 522 -35.88 -4.95 13.24
N LEU A 523 -35.13 -3.88 13.49
CA LEU A 523 -34.28 -3.72 14.69
C LEU A 523 -35.11 -3.85 15.99
N TRP A 524 -36.28 -3.20 16.05
CA TRP A 524 -37.21 -3.33 17.17
C TRP A 524 -37.76 -4.76 17.41
N ARG A 525 -37.82 -5.61 16.37
CA ARG A 525 -38.27 -7.01 16.52
C ARG A 525 -37.18 -7.94 17.07
N LEU A 526 -35.91 -7.65 16.75
CA LEU A 526 -34.77 -8.40 17.29
C LEU A 526 -34.62 -8.13 18.80
N GLN A 527 -34.72 -6.87 19.22
CA GLN A 527 -34.52 -6.47 20.63
C GLN A 527 -35.49 -7.17 21.60
N GLY A 528 -36.75 -7.40 21.20
CA GLY A 528 -37.74 -8.13 22.00
C GLY A 528 -37.56 -9.65 22.04
N SER A 529 -36.63 -10.20 21.28
CA SER A 529 -36.41 -11.66 21.14
C SER A 529 -35.26 -12.19 21.99
N VAL A 530 -34.37 -11.31 22.48
CA VAL A 530 -33.09 -11.69 23.08
C VAL A 530 -33.09 -11.47 24.59
N ARG A 531 -32.43 -12.38 25.34
CA ARG A 531 -32.36 -12.37 26.82
C ARG A 531 -30.94 -12.13 27.37
N ASN A 532 -29.97 -11.90 26.49
CA ASN A 532 -28.59 -11.59 26.80
C ASN A 532 -28.43 -10.05 26.82
N PRO A 533 -27.88 -9.44 27.90
CA PRO A 533 -27.71 -7.99 27.97
C PRO A 533 -26.78 -7.38 26.91
N ILE A 534 -25.85 -8.16 26.34
CA ILE A 534 -24.88 -7.70 25.34
C ILE A 534 -25.60 -7.35 24.03
N ASP A 535 -26.35 -8.31 23.48
CA ASP A 535 -27.03 -8.18 22.18
C ASP A 535 -28.07 -7.02 22.18
N VAL A 536 -28.66 -6.72 23.35
CA VAL A 536 -29.59 -5.60 23.54
C VAL A 536 -28.87 -4.24 23.51
N ARG A 537 -27.61 -4.18 23.98
CA ARG A 537 -26.78 -2.98 23.94
C ARG A 537 -26.34 -2.66 22.52
N ASP A 538 -25.87 -3.67 21.79
CA ASP A 538 -25.28 -3.47 20.47
C ASP A 538 -26.37 -3.06 19.42
N ILE A 539 -27.63 -3.48 19.62
CA ILE A 539 -28.79 -2.96 18.87
C ILE A 539 -29.04 -1.46 19.13
N ASN A 540 -28.80 -0.95 20.35
CA ASN A 540 -28.97 0.47 20.65
C ASN A 540 -27.86 1.33 20.01
N SER A 541 -26.60 0.91 20.07
CA SER A 541 -25.50 1.64 19.44
C SER A 541 -25.64 1.73 17.92
N ALA A 542 -26.25 0.71 17.28
CA ALA A 542 -26.62 0.76 15.87
C ALA A 542 -27.72 1.79 15.55
N ILE A 543 -28.57 2.16 16.51
CA ILE A 543 -29.61 3.21 16.35
C ILE A 543 -29.03 4.61 16.57
N GLU A 544 -28.07 4.77 17.47
CA GLU A 544 -27.40 6.05 17.75
C GLU A 544 -26.43 6.45 16.64
N ALA A 545 -25.66 5.51 16.08
CA ALA A 545 -24.73 5.76 14.97
C ALA A 545 -25.41 6.30 13.69
N ILE A 546 -26.71 6.05 13.52
CA ILE A 546 -27.52 6.56 12.40
C ILE A 546 -27.84 8.06 12.55
N GLN A 547 -27.57 8.69 13.71
CA GLN A 547 -28.09 10.03 14.05
C GLN A 547 -27.04 11.16 14.10
N SER A 548 -25.74 10.88 14.23
CA SER A 548 -24.72 11.87 14.64
C SER A 548 -23.57 12.09 13.63
N ASN A 549 -23.91 12.25 12.35
CA ASN A 549 -22.98 12.29 11.21
C ASN A 549 -21.91 13.42 11.25
N VAL A 550 -20.70 13.15 11.79
CA VAL A 550 -19.56 14.09 11.80
C VAL A 550 -18.23 13.39 11.53
N LEU A 551 -17.53 13.82 10.48
CA LEU A 551 -16.11 13.55 10.19
C LEU A 551 -15.61 14.58 9.13
N PHE A 552 -14.28 14.70 8.97
CA PHE A 552 -13.58 15.69 8.13
C PHE A 552 -13.66 17.14 8.68
N THR A 553 -12.68 18.03 8.50
CA THR A 553 -11.59 18.12 7.49
C THR A 553 -10.19 18.43 8.07
N PRO A 554 -9.10 18.13 7.32
CA PRO A 554 -7.74 18.64 7.54
C PRO A 554 -7.35 19.72 6.50
N GLU A 555 -6.20 20.39 6.64
CA GLU A 555 -5.57 21.12 5.52
C GLU A 555 -4.04 21.32 5.68
N THR A 556 -3.35 21.64 4.58
CA THR A 556 -1.90 21.89 4.48
C THR A 556 -1.67 23.24 3.79
N ARG A 557 -0.62 23.98 4.15
CA ARG A 557 -0.39 25.36 3.68
C ARG A 557 0.95 25.51 2.95
N ASP A 558 0.99 26.40 1.96
CA ASP A 558 2.18 27.16 1.53
C ASP A 558 1.74 28.45 0.82
N ASP A 559 2.64 29.42 0.67
CA ASP A 559 2.29 30.82 0.36
C ASP A 559 1.79 31.04 -1.10
N ALA A 560 0.68 31.73 -1.36
CA ALA A 560 0.19 33.05 -0.92
C ALA A 560 0.48 34.22 -1.90
N SER A 561 -0.02 34.11 -3.13
CA SER A 561 -0.74 35.23 -3.76
C SER A 561 -1.75 34.74 -4.82
N VAL A 562 -2.76 35.56 -5.11
CA VAL A 562 -3.90 35.26 -6.02
C VAL A 562 -4.77 34.07 -5.59
N SER A 563 -5.73 34.35 -4.72
CA SER A 563 -6.75 33.40 -4.28
C SER A 563 -7.78 33.08 -5.38
N SER A 564 -7.96 31.80 -5.72
CA SER A 564 -9.25 31.30 -6.22
C SER A 564 -9.48 29.85 -5.76
N ASN A 565 -10.73 29.51 -5.42
CA ASN A 565 -11.03 28.37 -4.56
C ASN A 565 -11.20 27.04 -5.34
N ARG A 566 -10.14 26.61 -6.05
CA ARG A 566 -10.19 25.49 -7.02
C ARG A 566 -8.92 24.59 -7.01
N ASP A 567 -8.72 23.75 -5.99
CA ASP A 567 -8.02 22.44 -6.20
C ASP A 567 -8.10 21.40 -5.05
N ASN A 568 -8.87 21.63 -3.97
CA ASN A 568 -8.86 20.71 -2.82
C ASN A 568 -9.33 19.28 -3.14
N LEU A 569 -10.39 19.10 -3.96
CA LEU A 569 -10.86 17.76 -4.38
C LEU A 569 -9.78 16.97 -5.13
N THR A 570 -8.95 17.67 -5.90
CA THR A 570 -7.81 17.11 -6.64
C THR A 570 -6.79 16.54 -5.65
N ARG A 571 -6.33 17.34 -4.67
CA ARG A 571 -5.37 16.90 -3.64
C ARG A 571 -5.89 15.72 -2.81
N ASP A 572 -7.19 15.72 -2.51
CA ASP A 572 -7.82 14.70 -1.68
C ASP A 572 -8.00 13.35 -2.41
N TRP A 573 -8.22 13.38 -3.74
CA TRP A 573 -8.17 12.19 -4.60
C TRP A 573 -6.79 11.55 -4.62
N ILE A 574 -5.74 12.33 -4.91
CA ILE A 574 -4.34 11.88 -4.95
C ILE A 574 -3.98 11.12 -3.66
N ARG A 575 -4.32 11.72 -2.51
CA ARG A 575 -4.02 11.16 -1.18
C ARG A 575 -4.77 9.85 -0.90
N LYS A 576 -6.01 9.71 -1.39
CA LYS A 576 -6.82 8.50 -1.19
C LYS A 576 -6.45 7.37 -2.15
N THR A 577 -6.11 7.69 -3.41
CA THR A 577 -5.84 6.69 -4.45
C THR A 577 -4.38 6.23 -4.52
N LEU A 578 -3.40 7.10 -4.25
CA LEU A 578 -1.98 6.72 -4.29
C LEU A 578 -1.39 6.27 -2.95
N ILE A 579 -2.08 6.54 -1.83
CA ILE A 579 -1.53 6.37 -0.46
C ILE A 579 -2.51 5.62 0.48
N GLY A 580 -3.73 5.31 0.03
CA GLY A 580 -4.84 4.79 0.85
C GLY A 580 -4.78 3.30 1.22
N GLY A 581 -3.65 2.80 1.74
CA GLY A 581 -3.38 1.36 1.88
C GLY A 581 -2.93 0.85 3.25
N THR A 582 -3.71 1.02 4.33
CA THR A 582 -3.72 0.07 5.49
C THR A 582 -4.79 0.39 6.54
N GLY A 583 -5.30 -0.66 7.22
CA GLY A 583 -6.05 -0.55 8.49
C GLY A 583 -7.46 -1.15 8.50
N PRO A 584 -7.93 -1.72 9.61
CA PRO A 584 -7.22 -2.59 10.55
C PRO A 584 -7.84 -4.01 10.62
N ALA A 585 -7.07 -5.02 11.04
CA ALA A 585 -7.50 -6.43 11.07
C ALA A 585 -7.31 -7.11 12.44
N ALA A 586 -8.21 -6.81 13.38
CA ALA A 586 -8.41 -7.46 14.69
C ALA A 586 -9.72 -6.89 15.31
N ALA A 587 -10.50 -7.54 16.18
CA ALA A 587 -10.64 -8.93 16.66
C ALA A 587 -12.14 -9.11 17.10
N GLY A 588 -12.66 -10.24 17.59
CA GLY A 588 -12.08 -11.54 17.99
C GLY A 588 -13.18 -12.61 18.19
N THR A 589 -12.83 -13.84 18.63
CA THR A 589 -13.03 -14.34 20.02
C THR A 589 -14.48 -14.31 20.53
N HIS A 590 -15.11 -15.39 20.99
CA HIS A 590 -14.67 -16.46 21.91
C HIS A 590 -15.34 -17.84 21.57
N GLY A 591 -15.05 -18.97 22.23
CA GLY A 591 -14.32 -19.18 23.49
C GLY A 591 -14.01 -20.65 23.83
N SER A 592 -13.59 -20.86 25.09
CA SER A 592 -12.97 -22.11 25.57
C SER A 592 -13.97 -23.12 26.15
N ALA A 593 -13.68 -24.42 25.96
CA ALA A 593 -14.15 -25.51 26.81
C ALA A 593 -13.00 -26.52 27.02
N SER A 594 -12.82 -27.00 28.25
CA SER A 594 -11.77 -27.95 28.62
C SER A 594 -12.37 -29.21 29.24
N TYR A 595 -11.78 -30.39 28.99
CA TYR A 595 -11.41 -31.37 30.03
C TYR A 595 -10.74 -32.66 29.49
N THR A 596 -10.10 -33.40 30.41
CA THR A 596 -9.66 -34.82 30.32
C THR A 596 -8.60 -35.25 29.31
N ARG A 597 -7.44 -35.59 29.86
CA ARG A 597 -6.33 -36.35 29.25
C ARG A 597 -6.52 -37.86 29.48
N ARG A 598 -6.61 -38.67 28.43
CA ARG A 598 -6.32 -40.13 28.45
C ARG A 598 -5.74 -40.55 27.10
N GLY A 599 -4.80 -41.51 27.10
CA GLY A 599 -4.02 -41.87 25.92
C GLY A 599 -4.05 -43.36 25.56
N SER A 600 -3.16 -43.76 24.64
CA SER A 600 -3.14 -45.04 23.91
C SER A 600 -4.28 -45.17 22.88
N HIS A 601 -4.14 -45.83 21.73
CA HIS A 601 -3.08 -46.76 21.25
C HIS A 601 -2.69 -46.50 19.78
N VAL A 602 -1.50 -46.96 19.37
CA VAL A 602 -1.05 -46.98 17.97
C VAL A 602 -1.65 -48.18 17.22
N ARG A 603 -2.24 -47.95 16.03
CA ARG A 603 -2.23 -48.94 14.94
C ARG A 603 -2.39 -48.31 13.55
N SER A 604 -1.88 -49.02 12.54
CA SER A 604 -1.64 -48.54 11.16
C SER A 604 -2.84 -48.71 10.22
N GLY A 605 -2.89 -47.88 9.18
CA GLY A 605 -3.70 -48.05 7.96
C GLY A 605 -4.45 -46.78 7.55
N SER A 606 -4.39 -46.28 6.31
CA SER A 606 -3.53 -46.64 5.17
C SER A 606 -3.34 -45.42 4.26
N ARG A 607 -2.16 -45.26 3.64
CA ARG A 607 -2.00 -44.30 2.51
C ARG A 607 -2.71 -44.86 1.29
N ILE A 608 -3.66 -44.12 0.71
CA ILE A 608 -4.11 -44.37 -0.66
C ILE A 608 -3.17 -43.61 -1.59
N LEU A 609 -2.25 -44.35 -2.20
CA LEU A 609 -1.59 -43.94 -3.44
C LEU A 609 -2.54 -44.24 -4.60
N LEU A 610 -2.60 -43.34 -5.59
CA LEU A 610 -3.02 -43.68 -6.94
C LEU A 610 -1.81 -43.55 -7.90
N PRO A 611 -1.77 -44.32 -9.00
CA PRO A 611 -0.49 -44.76 -9.57
C PRO A 611 0.09 -43.82 -10.64
N ILE A 612 1.40 -43.95 -10.84
CA ILE A 612 2.14 -43.39 -11.98
C ILE A 612 2.41 -44.53 -12.99
N SER A 613 2.52 -44.17 -14.27
CA SER A 613 3.11 -44.96 -15.39
C SER A 613 2.14 -45.87 -16.18
N PRO A 614 2.35 -46.12 -17.49
CA PRO A 614 3.23 -45.44 -18.47
C PRO A 614 2.56 -45.01 -19.79
N SER A 615 3.28 -44.16 -20.54
CA SER A 615 3.18 -43.87 -22.00
C SER A 615 1.89 -43.18 -22.54
N PRO A 616 2.03 -42.29 -23.55
CA PRO A 616 0.91 -41.56 -24.14
C PRO A 616 0.19 -42.38 -25.23
N PRO A 617 -1.09 -42.09 -25.53
CA PRO A 617 -1.67 -42.44 -26.82
C PRO A 617 -0.95 -41.65 -27.93
N SER A 618 -0.74 -42.27 -29.09
CA SER A 618 -0.33 -41.53 -30.30
C SER A 618 -1.44 -40.54 -30.69
N PRO A 619 -1.10 -39.33 -31.17
CA PRO A 619 -2.11 -38.41 -31.69
C PRO A 619 -2.83 -39.05 -32.87
N LEU A 620 -4.15 -38.86 -32.93
CA LEU A 620 -4.91 -39.13 -34.15
C LEU A 620 -4.48 -38.12 -35.22
N ASP A 621 -3.97 -38.63 -36.34
CA ASP A 621 -3.45 -37.84 -37.46
C ASP A 621 -4.60 -37.26 -38.30
N LEU A 622 -5.38 -36.36 -37.69
CA LEU A 622 -6.19 -35.38 -38.40
C LEU A 622 -5.23 -34.31 -38.90
N GLY A 623 -4.88 -34.39 -40.19
CA GLY A 623 -3.85 -33.60 -40.86
C GLY A 623 -4.17 -32.11 -41.03
N VAL A 624 -4.57 -31.42 -39.95
CA VAL A 624 -4.69 -29.96 -39.90
C VAL A 624 -3.31 -29.36 -40.05
N SER A 625 -3.08 -28.64 -41.14
CA SER A 625 -1.83 -27.92 -41.36
C SER A 625 -1.74 -26.78 -40.36
N ARG A 626 -0.68 -26.75 -39.54
CA ARG A 626 -0.42 -25.63 -38.61
C ARG A 626 -0.25 -24.35 -39.42
N GLU A 627 -1.26 -23.49 -39.43
CA GLU A 627 -1.11 -22.14 -39.97
C GLU A 627 -0.11 -21.36 -39.13
N THR A 628 0.83 -20.67 -39.78
CA THR A 628 1.92 -19.94 -39.14
C THR A 628 1.71 -18.43 -39.12
N ALA A 629 0.55 -17.97 -39.59
CA ALA A 629 0.17 -16.56 -39.72
C ALA A 629 -1.36 -16.43 -39.69
N PHE A 630 -1.88 -15.46 -38.93
CA PHE A 630 -3.29 -15.09 -38.99
C PHE A 630 -3.57 -14.26 -40.24
N LYS A 631 -4.64 -14.57 -40.95
CA LYS A 631 -5.17 -13.77 -42.05
C LYS A 631 -6.46 -13.09 -41.56
N PRO A 632 -6.51 -11.75 -41.42
CA PRO A 632 -7.77 -11.08 -41.12
C PRO A 632 -8.74 -11.19 -42.31
N ALA A 633 -10.04 -11.12 -42.02
CA ALA A 633 -11.06 -11.09 -43.07
C ALA A 633 -10.82 -9.90 -44.04
N PRO A 634 -11.14 -10.02 -45.35
CA PRO A 634 -10.79 -8.99 -46.34
C PRO A 634 -11.31 -7.58 -46.04
N HIS A 635 -12.42 -7.45 -45.30
CA HIS A 635 -13.00 -6.18 -44.89
C HIS A 635 -12.35 -5.58 -43.61
N LEU A 636 -11.59 -6.37 -42.85
CA LEU A 636 -10.83 -5.93 -41.66
C LEU A 636 -9.38 -5.58 -41.98
N ALA A 637 -8.80 -6.19 -43.02
CA ALA A 637 -7.39 -5.98 -43.38
C ALA A 637 -7.01 -4.48 -43.47
N PRO A 638 -7.78 -3.58 -44.13
CA PRO A 638 -7.43 -2.16 -44.22
C PRO A 638 -7.48 -1.38 -42.90
N LEU A 639 -8.07 -1.94 -41.84
CA LEU A 639 -8.14 -1.35 -40.50
C LEU A 639 -7.08 -1.92 -39.55
N LEU A 640 -6.51 -3.07 -39.90
CA LEU A 640 -5.38 -3.71 -39.21
C LEU A 640 -4.04 -3.39 -39.92
N GLU A 641 -4.08 -2.66 -41.03
CA GLU A 641 -2.92 -2.00 -41.63
C GLU A 641 -2.43 -0.85 -40.73
N ASN A 642 -1.13 -0.84 -40.44
CA ASN A 642 -0.44 0.19 -39.64
C ASN A 642 -0.95 0.34 -38.18
N LEU A 643 -1.05 -0.77 -37.44
CA LEU A 643 -1.29 -0.79 -35.98
C LEU A 643 -0.22 -0.04 -35.15
N ALA A 644 0.90 0.36 -35.75
CA ALA A 644 1.93 1.21 -35.15
C ALA A 644 1.61 2.72 -35.15
N SER A 645 0.34 3.11 -35.36
CA SER A 645 -0.10 4.51 -35.46
C SER A 645 -1.00 4.97 -34.31
N LEU A 646 -0.86 6.23 -33.87
CA LEU A 646 -1.85 6.88 -32.99
C LEU A 646 -3.17 7.16 -33.73
N GLU A 647 -3.15 7.16 -35.07
CA GLU A 647 -4.35 7.31 -35.89
C GLU A 647 -5.15 6.01 -36.10
N PHE A 648 -4.69 4.88 -35.55
CA PHE A 648 -5.55 3.71 -35.41
C PHE A 648 -6.85 4.07 -34.67
N ASP A 649 -7.97 3.50 -35.11
CA ASP A 649 -9.30 3.74 -34.56
C ASP A 649 -9.96 2.42 -34.15
N ILE A 650 -9.86 2.14 -32.84
CA ILE A 650 -10.43 0.97 -32.20
C ILE A 650 -11.97 0.91 -32.33
N PHE A 651 -12.65 2.07 -32.38
CA PHE A 651 -14.11 2.12 -32.52
C PHE A 651 -14.53 1.83 -33.97
N ALA A 652 -13.76 2.29 -34.95
CA ALA A 652 -13.97 1.95 -36.36
C ALA A 652 -13.70 0.47 -36.67
N LEU A 653 -12.77 -0.17 -35.96
CA LEU A 653 -12.58 -1.63 -36.03
C LEU A 653 -13.75 -2.38 -35.39
N ALA A 654 -14.11 -2.03 -34.16
CA ALA A 654 -15.17 -2.68 -33.38
C ALA A 654 -16.54 -2.73 -34.09
N ILE A 655 -16.91 -1.68 -34.84
CA ILE A 655 -18.15 -1.65 -35.66
C ILE A 655 -18.21 -2.79 -36.69
N ARG A 656 -17.07 -3.42 -37.03
CA ARG A 656 -16.94 -4.44 -38.07
C ARG A 656 -16.42 -5.79 -37.55
N ASP A 657 -15.98 -5.88 -36.30
CA ASP A 657 -15.37 -7.07 -35.72
C ASP A 657 -15.73 -7.23 -34.24
N THR A 658 -16.51 -8.26 -33.93
CA THR A 658 -16.87 -8.60 -32.55
C THR A 658 -15.69 -9.18 -31.76
N CYS A 659 -14.70 -9.79 -32.43
CA CYS A 659 -13.52 -10.38 -31.80
C CYS A 659 -12.32 -9.41 -31.87
N THR A 660 -12.55 -8.17 -31.45
CA THR A 660 -11.60 -7.05 -31.63
C THR A 660 -10.25 -7.31 -30.96
N LEU A 661 -10.21 -7.87 -29.74
CA LEU A 661 -8.95 -8.16 -29.04
C LEU A 661 -8.17 -9.25 -29.78
N ARG A 662 -8.83 -10.35 -30.13
CA ARG A 662 -8.25 -11.41 -30.98
C ARG A 662 -7.64 -10.82 -32.25
N SER A 663 -8.38 -10.04 -33.04
CA SER A 663 -7.92 -9.60 -34.35
C SER A 663 -6.72 -8.64 -34.25
N VAL A 664 -6.73 -7.69 -33.32
CA VAL A 664 -5.57 -6.81 -33.05
C VAL A 664 -4.36 -7.62 -32.57
N PHE A 665 -4.55 -8.53 -31.61
CA PHE A 665 -3.48 -9.32 -31.02
C PHE A 665 -2.83 -10.28 -32.03
N LEU A 666 -3.63 -11.02 -32.82
CA LEU A 666 -3.13 -11.95 -33.82
C LEU A 666 -2.49 -11.23 -35.02
N ALA A 667 -2.98 -10.05 -35.41
CA ALA A 667 -2.36 -9.23 -36.45
C ALA A 667 -0.94 -8.79 -36.01
N ILE A 668 -0.80 -8.26 -34.79
CA ILE A 668 0.52 -7.87 -34.23
C ILE A 668 1.45 -9.08 -34.11
N CYS A 669 0.95 -10.23 -33.64
CA CYS A 669 1.75 -11.45 -33.54
C CYS A 669 2.19 -11.98 -34.92
N THR A 670 1.41 -11.73 -35.98
CA THR A 670 1.76 -12.08 -37.36
C THR A 670 2.80 -11.12 -37.92
N GLU A 671 2.59 -9.80 -37.77
CA GLU A 671 3.51 -8.76 -38.24
C GLU A 671 4.91 -8.90 -37.62
N LYS A 672 4.97 -9.14 -36.29
CA LYS A 672 6.23 -9.38 -35.56
C LYS A 672 6.69 -10.85 -35.59
N GLN A 673 6.04 -11.72 -36.39
CA GLN A 673 6.40 -13.12 -36.61
C GLN A 673 6.55 -13.96 -35.32
N LEU A 674 5.77 -13.65 -34.27
CA LEU A 674 5.90 -14.27 -32.95
C LEU A 674 5.48 -15.75 -32.96
N PHE A 675 4.51 -16.14 -33.80
CA PHE A 675 4.13 -17.54 -34.01
C PHE A 675 5.34 -18.41 -34.41
N THR A 676 6.03 -18.02 -35.48
CA THR A 676 7.20 -18.74 -36.00
C THR A 676 8.40 -18.70 -35.02
N GLN A 677 8.59 -17.59 -34.31
CA GLN A 677 9.73 -17.42 -33.40
C GLN A 677 9.56 -18.14 -32.05
N LEU A 678 8.34 -18.33 -31.58
CA LEU A 678 8.02 -19.01 -30.31
C LEU A 678 7.45 -20.42 -30.49
N GLY A 679 7.13 -20.83 -31.72
CA GLY A 679 6.50 -22.12 -32.04
C GLY A 679 5.01 -22.20 -31.69
N LEU A 680 4.36 -21.06 -31.46
CA LEU A 680 2.96 -20.96 -31.01
C LEU A 680 2.00 -21.39 -32.11
N ASP A 681 0.95 -22.12 -31.71
CA ASP A 681 -0.18 -22.49 -32.57
C ASP A 681 -1.12 -21.29 -32.71
N SER A 682 -1.30 -20.78 -33.94
CA SER A 682 -2.13 -19.59 -34.18
C SER A 682 -3.61 -19.86 -33.96
N SER A 683 -4.08 -21.08 -34.22
CA SER A 683 -5.48 -21.47 -34.03
C SER A 683 -5.80 -21.67 -32.55
N ALA A 684 -4.89 -22.24 -31.76
CA ALA A 684 -5.03 -22.33 -30.31
C ALA A 684 -5.03 -20.94 -29.64
N LEU A 685 -4.11 -20.06 -30.06
CA LEU A 685 -4.06 -18.68 -29.57
C LEU A 685 -5.29 -17.87 -30.01
N ALA A 686 -5.81 -18.09 -31.23
CA ALA A 686 -7.03 -17.46 -31.71
C ALA A 686 -8.25 -17.85 -30.86
N ARG A 687 -8.44 -19.15 -30.59
CA ARG A 687 -9.51 -19.63 -29.71
C ARG A 687 -9.37 -19.04 -28.30
N TYR A 688 -8.18 -19.09 -27.71
CA TYR A 688 -7.93 -18.51 -26.39
C TYR A 688 -8.24 -17.01 -26.36
N MET A 689 -7.86 -16.24 -27.38
CA MET A 689 -8.19 -14.82 -27.46
C MET A 689 -9.70 -14.59 -27.58
N MET A 690 -10.46 -15.41 -28.32
CA MET A 690 -11.94 -15.33 -28.33
C MET A 690 -12.56 -15.62 -26.95
N VAL A 691 -11.92 -16.44 -26.12
CA VAL A 691 -12.33 -16.61 -24.71
C VAL A 691 -12.01 -15.36 -23.89
N LEU A 692 -10.93 -14.65 -24.20
CA LEU A 692 -10.61 -13.36 -23.56
C LEU A 692 -11.53 -12.22 -24.04
N ASP A 693 -11.88 -12.14 -25.33
CA ASP A 693 -12.91 -11.22 -25.83
C ASP A 693 -14.18 -11.40 -24.97
N LYS A 694 -14.72 -12.64 -24.90
CA LYS A 694 -15.91 -12.97 -24.11
C LYS A 694 -15.73 -12.78 -22.59
N ALA A 695 -14.55 -13.01 -22.02
CA ALA A 695 -14.27 -12.80 -20.60
C ALA A 695 -14.15 -11.31 -20.22
N CYS A 696 -13.81 -10.45 -21.18
CA CYS A 696 -13.79 -8.99 -21.05
C CYS A 696 -15.13 -8.33 -21.45
N GLU A 697 -16.01 -9.04 -22.15
CA GLU A 697 -17.41 -8.68 -22.41
C GLU A 697 -18.37 -9.08 -21.29
N GLY A 698 -18.08 -10.20 -20.60
CA GLY A 698 -18.95 -10.84 -19.60
C GLY A 698 -19.30 -9.99 -18.37
N MET A 699 -18.67 -8.83 -18.20
CA MET A 699 -19.08 -7.76 -17.30
C MET A 699 -19.17 -6.45 -18.10
N SER A 700 -20.37 -5.85 -18.12
CA SER A 700 -20.78 -4.78 -19.04
C SER A 700 -20.21 -3.40 -18.68
N ASN A 701 -18.88 -3.34 -18.54
CA ASN A 701 -18.12 -2.19 -18.07
C ASN A 701 -18.01 -1.12 -19.18
N PRO A 702 -18.29 0.16 -18.90
CA PRO A 702 -18.12 1.23 -19.87
C PRO A 702 -16.69 1.41 -20.42
N TYR A 703 -15.68 1.21 -19.57
CA TYR A 703 -14.27 1.43 -19.86
C TYR A 703 -13.46 0.13 -19.86
N HIS A 704 -13.38 -0.58 -18.73
CA HIS A 704 -12.55 -1.78 -18.58
C HIS A 704 -13.22 -3.01 -19.23
N ASN A 705 -13.14 -3.09 -20.56
CA ASN A 705 -13.78 -4.10 -21.41
C ASN A 705 -12.87 -4.53 -22.56
N VAL A 706 -13.35 -5.42 -23.44
CA VAL A 706 -12.60 -5.95 -24.59
C VAL A 706 -11.95 -4.89 -25.48
N LEU A 707 -12.62 -3.75 -25.69
CA LEU A 707 -12.10 -2.67 -26.52
C LEU A 707 -10.95 -1.93 -25.85
N HIS A 708 -10.95 -1.80 -24.51
CA HIS A 708 -9.83 -1.21 -23.77
C HIS A 708 -8.64 -2.16 -23.75
N ALA A 709 -8.84 -3.47 -23.53
CA ALA A 709 -7.78 -4.46 -23.65
C ALA A 709 -7.12 -4.44 -25.05
N ALA A 710 -7.92 -4.32 -26.11
CA ALA A 710 -7.42 -4.20 -27.48
C ALA A 710 -6.69 -2.87 -27.76
N ASP A 711 -7.22 -1.74 -27.25
CA ASP A 711 -6.60 -0.40 -27.31
C ASP A 711 -5.24 -0.40 -26.57
N MET A 712 -5.15 -1.08 -25.41
CA MET A 712 -3.92 -1.28 -24.66
C MET A 712 -2.89 -2.13 -25.43
N VAL A 713 -3.29 -3.26 -26.01
CA VAL A 713 -2.41 -4.11 -26.84
C VAL A 713 -1.84 -3.32 -28.02
N GLN A 714 -2.68 -2.51 -28.68
CA GLN A 714 -2.25 -1.62 -29.75
C GLN A 714 -1.29 -0.53 -29.23
N PHE A 715 -1.54 0.05 -28.06
CA PHE A 715 -0.67 1.08 -27.49
C PHE A 715 0.70 0.54 -27.04
N VAL A 716 0.75 -0.66 -26.48
CA VAL A 716 2.01 -1.39 -26.20
C VAL A 716 2.78 -1.61 -27.50
N HIS A 717 2.12 -2.05 -28.57
CA HIS A 717 2.75 -2.19 -29.88
C HIS A 717 3.26 -0.85 -30.43
N PHE A 718 2.48 0.24 -30.32
CA PHE A 718 2.91 1.59 -30.72
C PHE A 718 4.19 2.03 -29.99
N LEU A 719 4.23 1.90 -28.66
CA LEU A 719 5.41 2.27 -27.87
C LEU A 719 6.63 1.39 -28.23
N LEU A 720 6.45 0.08 -28.40
CA LEU A 720 7.54 -0.84 -28.78
C LEU A 720 8.05 -0.61 -30.20
N SER A 721 7.19 -0.21 -31.14
CA SER A 721 7.56 0.13 -32.52
C SER A 721 8.28 1.48 -32.60
N THR A 722 7.75 2.53 -31.97
CA THR A 722 8.33 3.90 -32.03
C THR A 722 9.65 4.05 -31.28
N SER A 723 9.82 3.35 -30.15
CA SER A 723 11.08 3.29 -29.40
C SER A 723 12.17 2.43 -30.06
N GLY A 724 11.81 1.58 -31.03
CA GLY A 724 12.69 0.56 -31.59
C GLY A 724 12.96 -0.64 -30.66
N LEU A 725 12.26 -0.76 -29.52
CA LEU A 725 12.53 -1.81 -28.52
C LEU A 725 12.35 -3.23 -29.02
N TYR A 726 11.51 -3.47 -30.05
CA TYR A 726 11.42 -4.77 -30.72
C TYR A 726 12.77 -5.31 -31.26
N ALA A 727 13.79 -4.46 -31.46
CA ALA A 727 15.13 -4.90 -31.88
C ALA A 727 16.03 -5.41 -30.73
N VAL A 728 15.65 -5.18 -29.46
CA VAL A 728 16.48 -5.50 -28.28
C VAL A 728 15.76 -6.34 -27.22
N LEU A 729 14.44 -6.45 -27.28
CA LEU A 729 13.68 -7.46 -26.55
C LEU A 729 13.79 -8.83 -27.25
N SER A 730 13.74 -9.91 -26.48
CA SER A 730 13.48 -11.24 -27.05
C SER A 730 12.02 -11.36 -27.54
N PRO A 731 11.71 -12.33 -28.42
CA PRO A 731 10.33 -12.62 -28.82
C PRO A 731 9.43 -12.96 -27.62
N LEU A 732 9.99 -13.61 -26.57
CA LEU A 732 9.27 -13.98 -25.36
C LEU A 732 8.92 -12.75 -24.49
N GLU A 733 9.86 -11.81 -24.33
CA GLU A 733 9.61 -10.54 -23.62
C GLU A 733 8.63 -9.64 -24.38
N SER A 734 8.72 -9.63 -25.72
CA SER A 734 7.78 -8.90 -26.60
C SER A 734 6.36 -9.48 -26.51
N PHE A 735 6.25 -10.82 -26.53
CA PHE A 735 4.97 -11.52 -26.37
C PHE A 735 4.40 -11.34 -24.96
N ALA A 736 5.24 -11.37 -23.90
CA ALA A 736 4.82 -11.10 -22.53
C ALA A 736 4.23 -9.69 -22.34
N ALA A 737 4.81 -8.67 -22.98
CA ALA A 737 4.30 -7.31 -22.90
C ALA A 737 2.91 -7.16 -23.55
N LEU A 738 2.72 -7.75 -24.73
CA LEU A 738 1.42 -7.78 -25.43
C LEU A 738 0.39 -8.61 -24.64
N PHE A 739 0.78 -9.79 -24.14
CA PHE A 739 -0.09 -10.67 -23.37
C PHE A 739 -0.53 -10.02 -22.04
N ALA A 740 0.40 -9.35 -21.32
CA ALA A 740 0.09 -8.61 -20.10
C ALA A 740 -0.96 -7.51 -20.33
N ALA A 741 -0.91 -6.80 -21.46
CA ALA A 741 -1.94 -5.83 -21.85
C ALA A 741 -3.28 -6.51 -22.20
N ALA A 742 -3.24 -7.61 -22.97
CA ALA A 742 -4.45 -8.35 -23.35
C ALA A 742 -5.22 -8.93 -22.16
N ILE A 743 -4.53 -9.33 -21.09
CA ILE A 743 -5.17 -9.95 -19.92
C ILE A 743 -5.54 -8.97 -18.81
N LYS A 744 -5.08 -7.71 -18.84
CA LYS A 744 -5.14 -6.77 -17.71
C LYS A 744 -6.55 -6.61 -17.12
N ASP A 745 -7.57 -6.50 -17.97
CA ASP A 745 -8.96 -6.29 -17.56
C ASP A 745 -9.82 -7.57 -17.50
N VAL A 746 -9.22 -8.75 -17.67
CA VAL A 746 -9.94 -10.03 -17.62
C VAL A 746 -10.56 -10.22 -16.24
N GLY A 747 -11.89 -10.30 -16.20
CA GLY A 747 -12.62 -10.41 -14.93
C GLY A 747 -12.78 -9.08 -14.16
N HIS A 748 -12.56 -7.92 -14.79
CA HIS A 748 -12.72 -6.63 -14.12
C HIS A 748 -14.21 -6.37 -13.73
N PRO A 749 -14.52 -6.03 -12.46
CA PRO A 749 -15.89 -5.89 -11.97
C PRO A 749 -16.49 -4.48 -12.12
N GLY A 750 -15.86 -3.60 -12.90
CA GLY A 750 -16.31 -2.21 -13.12
C GLY A 750 -16.10 -1.28 -11.92
N VAL A 751 -15.23 -1.66 -10.98
CA VAL A 751 -14.96 -0.96 -9.70
C VAL A 751 -13.53 -1.20 -9.22
N ASP A 752 -12.93 -0.20 -8.56
CA ASP A 752 -11.52 -0.21 -8.16
C ASP A 752 -11.19 -1.12 -6.95
N SER A 753 -9.90 -1.45 -6.79
CA SER A 753 -9.37 -2.25 -5.68
C SER A 753 -9.69 -1.67 -4.29
N SER A 754 -9.75 -0.34 -4.13
CA SER A 754 -10.09 0.32 -2.86
C SER A 754 -11.55 0.09 -2.50
N TYR A 755 -12.47 0.17 -3.47
CA TYR A 755 -13.89 -0.19 -3.30
C TYR A 755 -14.07 -1.66 -2.95
N LEU A 756 -13.36 -2.58 -3.62
CA LEU A 756 -13.39 -4.01 -3.29
C LEU A 756 -12.91 -4.28 -1.85
N ILE A 757 -11.91 -3.54 -1.36
CA ILE A 757 -11.42 -3.62 0.02
C ILE A 757 -12.44 -3.04 1.01
N LYS A 758 -12.97 -1.83 0.76
CA LYS A 758 -13.99 -1.15 1.60
C LYS A 758 -15.25 -2.02 1.77
N THR A 759 -15.73 -2.63 0.68
CA THR A 759 -16.91 -3.53 0.68
C THR A 759 -16.61 -4.93 1.21
N LYS A 760 -15.35 -5.26 1.50
CA LYS A 760 -14.89 -6.60 1.90
C LYS A 760 -15.29 -7.67 0.88
N SER A 761 -15.17 -7.34 -0.40
CA SER A 761 -15.39 -8.25 -1.52
C SER A 761 -14.51 -9.50 -1.38
N VAL A 762 -15.02 -10.65 -1.83
CA VAL A 762 -14.26 -11.91 -1.79
C VAL A 762 -13.01 -11.87 -2.67
N LEU A 763 -12.94 -11.00 -3.67
CA LEU A 763 -11.68 -10.74 -4.37
C LEU A 763 -10.64 -10.14 -3.43
N ALA A 764 -11.01 -9.10 -2.66
CA ALA A 764 -10.12 -8.48 -1.69
C ALA A 764 -9.72 -9.45 -0.57
N ILE A 765 -10.63 -10.31 -0.10
CA ILE A 765 -10.32 -11.37 0.87
C ILE A 765 -9.37 -12.42 0.26
N ARG A 766 -9.68 -12.93 -0.95
CA ARG A 766 -8.89 -13.96 -1.66
C ARG A 766 -7.45 -13.51 -1.91
N TYR A 767 -7.26 -12.25 -2.30
CA TYR A 767 -5.95 -11.65 -2.59
C TYR A 767 -5.37 -10.84 -1.41
N SER A 768 -5.95 -10.98 -0.21
CA SER A 768 -5.48 -10.36 1.04
C SER A 768 -5.21 -8.85 0.93
N ASN A 769 -6.11 -8.12 0.27
CA ASN A 769 -6.06 -6.69 -0.01
C ASN A 769 -4.84 -6.19 -0.82
N ARG A 770 -4.08 -7.08 -1.47
CA ARG A 770 -2.92 -6.72 -2.30
C ARG A 770 -3.31 -6.76 -3.78
N SER A 771 -3.10 -5.68 -4.53
CA SER A 771 -3.25 -5.58 -6.01
C SER A 771 -4.40 -6.46 -6.53
N VAL A 772 -5.61 -6.17 -6.03
CA VAL A 772 -6.72 -7.14 -5.95
C VAL A 772 -7.27 -7.50 -7.33
N LEU A 773 -7.31 -6.51 -8.22
CA LEU A 773 -7.75 -6.68 -9.61
C LEU A 773 -6.65 -7.35 -10.44
N GLU A 774 -5.40 -6.92 -10.27
CA GLU A 774 -4.23 -7.42 -10.98
C GLU A 774 -4.02 -8.92 -10.71
N GLN A 775 -4.11 -9.35 -9.46
CA GLN A 775 -4.07 -10.77 -9.09
C GLN A 775 -5.30 -11.54 -9.57
N HIS A 776 -6.47 -10.91 -9.71
CA HIS A 776 -7.66 -11.58 -10.25
C HIS A 776 -7.53 -11.87 -11.74
N ALA A 777 -7.11 -10.88 -12.52
CA ALA A 777 -6.87 -10.96 -13.95
C ALA A 777 -5.82 -12.02 -14.29
N LEU A 778 -4.67 -11.99 -13.59
CA LEU A 778 -3.63 -13.01 -13.70
C LEU A 778 -4.18 -14.42 -13.41
N ALA A 779 -4.92 -14.59 -12.32
CA ALA A 779 -5.47 -15.89 -11.93
C ALA A 779 -6.48 -16.43 -12.95
N MET A 780 -7.38 -15.59 -13.49
CA MET A 780 -8.35 -16.03 -14.50
C MET A 780 -7.68 -16.34 -15.84
N ALA A 781 -6.83 -15.45 -16.33
CA ALA A 781 -6.16 -15.63 -17.63
C ALA A 781 -5.29 -16.90 -17.67
N PHE A 782 -4.45 -17.13 -16.65
CA PHE A 782 -3.63 -18.34 -16.60
C PHE A 782 -4.42 -19.62 -16.33
N GLN A 783 -5.61 -19.56 -15.70
CA GLN A 783 -6.50 -20.73 -15.59
C GLN A 783 -7.15 -21.08 -16.94
N LEU A 784 -7.57 -20.08 -17.72
CA LEU A 784 -8.12 -20.28 -19.07
C LEU A 784 -7.06 -20.76 -20.07
N ALA A 785 -5.84 -20.20 -20.00
CA ALA A 785 -4.72 -20.51 -20.90
C ALA A 785 -4.01 -21.85 -20.64
N LEU A 786 -4.38 -22.55 -19.55
CA LEU A 786 -3.84 -23.86 -19.16
C LEU A 786 -4.92 -24.95 -19.12
N ALA A 787 -6.13 -24.67 -19.63
CA ALA A 787 -7.15 -25.68 -19.83
C ALA A 787 -6.85 -26.52 -21.08
N ASP A 788 -7.14 -27.82 -21.05
CA ASP A 788 -6.75 -28.80 -22.10
C ASP A 788 -7.17 -28.40 -23.54
N LYS A 789 -8.24 -27.61 -23.71
CA LYS A 789 -8.70 -27.09 -25.02
C LYS A 789 -7.83 -25.94 -25.58
N PHE A 790 -7.09 -25.25 -24.72
CA PHE A 790 -6.44 -23.96 -24.97
C PHE A 790 -5.02 -23.85 -24.39
N ASP A 791 -4.25 -24.94 -24.31
CA ASP A 791 -2.84 -24.86 -23.88
C ASP A 791 -1.97 -24.17 -24.95
N VAL A 792 -2.03 -22.84 -24.94
CA VAL A 792 -1.22 -21.91 -25.75
C VAL A 792 0.27 -22.09 -25.47
N PHE A 793 0.61 -22.61 -24.28
CA PHE A 793 1.98 -22.68 -23.78
C PHE A 793 2.64 -24.06 -23.97
N ALA A 794 1.91 -25.08 -24.44
CA ALA A 794 2.43 -26.40 -24.82
C ALA A 794 3.71 -26.37 -25.70
N PRO A 795 3.91 -25.40 -26.62
CA PRO A 795 5.16 -25.30 -27.40
C PRO A 795 6.37 -24.75 -26.60
N LEU A 796 6.14 -24.09 -25.47
CA LEU A 796 7.18 -23.47 -24.66
C LEU A 796 7.86 -24.49 -23.75
N SER A 797 9.18 -24.41 -23.62
CA SER A 797 9.88 -25.17 -22.59
C SER A 797 9.44 -24.73 -21.19
N ALA A 798 9.46 -25.61 -20.19
CA ALA A 798 9.10 -25.26 -18.81
C ALA A 798 9.90 -24.07 -18.25
N LYS A 799 11.16 -23.89 -18.68
CA LYS A 799 11.97 -22.71 -18.35
C LYS A 799 11.47 -21.44 -19.05
N SER A 800 11.07 -21.55 -20.32
CA SER A 800 10.51 -20.44 -21.10
C SER A 800 9.17 -20.00 -20.52
N PHE A 801 8.28 -20.95 -20.19
CA PHE A 801 6.99 -20.66 -19.57
C PHE A 801 7.16 -20.03 -18.18
N ALA A 802 8.07 -20.53 -17.34
CA ALA A 802 8.34 -19.93 -16.04
C ALA A 802 8.80 -18.46 -16.15
N ALA A 803 9.76 -18.16 -17.03
CA ALA A 803 10.24 -16.79 -17.26
C ALA A 803 9.18 -15.87 -17.88
N PHE A 804 8.33 -16.39 -18.76
CA PHE A 804 7.19 -15.67 -19.31
C PHE A 804 6.16 -15.34 -18.23
N HIS A 805 5.76 -16.32 -17.42
CA HIS A 805 4.80 -16.14 -16.33
C HIS A 805 5.33 -15.15 -15.27
N GLU A 806 6.59 -15.29 -14.84
CA GLU A 806 7.25 -14.36 -13.92
C GLU A 806 7.21 -12.91 -14.44
N LEU A 807 7.57 -12.70 -15.71
CA LEU A 807 7.51 -11.38 -16.34
C LEU A 807 6.07 -10.86 -16.43
N VAL A 808 5.11 -11.62 -16.96
CA VAL A 808 3.70 -11.21 -17.07
C VAL A 808 3.13 -10.82 -15.70
N VAL A 809 3.48 -11.55 -14.63
CA VAL A 809 3.08 -11.19 -13.26
C VAL A 809 3.68 -9.84 -12.84
N GLU A 810 4.98 -9.58 -13.05
CA GLU A 810 5.57 -8.26 -12.72
C GLU A 810 4.95 -7.11 -13.55
N LEU A 811 4.62 -7.35 -14.82
CA LEU A 811 4.01 -6.35 -15.69
C LEU A 811 2.59 -5.99 -15.23
N VAL A 812 1.71 -6.98 -15.05
CA VAL A 812 0.30 -6.73 -14.65
C VAL A 812 0.25 -6.16 -13.23
N ILE A 813 1.03 -6.67 -12.27
CA ILE A 813 1.11 -6.12 -10.91
C ILE A 813 1.63 -4.67 -10.91
N GLY A 814 2.45 -4.27 -11.89
CA GLY A 814 2.91 -2.89 -12.06
C GLY A 814 1.81 -1.89 -12.43
N THR A 815 0.67 -2.34 -12.96
CA THR A 815 -0.46 -1.47 -13.32
C THR A 815 -1.21 -0.93 -12.10
N ASP A 816 -1.15 -1.59 -10.93
CA ASP A 816 -1.78 -1.14 -9.68
C ASP A 816 -1.42 0.33 -9.37
N MET A 817 -2.45 1.17 -9.17
CA MET A 817 -2.25 2.61 -8.93
C MET A 817 -1.67 2.91 -7.55
N HIS A 818 -1.81 2.02 -6.56
CA HIS A 818 -1.08 2.14 -5.28
C HIS A 818 0.44 1.98 -5.47
N LYS A 819 0.88 1.35 -6.57
CA LYS A 819 2.30 1.19 -6.93
C LYS A 819 2.82 2.25 -7.89
N HIS A 820 2.00 3.22 -8.31
CA HIS A 820 2.41 4.21 -9.31
C HIS A 820 3.69 4.97 -8.91
N VAL A 821 3.82 5.37 -7.64
CA VAL A 821 5.03 6.05 -7.14
C VAL A 821 6.26 5.12 -7.17
N GLU A 822 6.11 3.85 -6.77
CA GLU A 822 7.19 2.85 -6.80
C GLU A 822 7.74 2.65 -8.22
N VAL A 823 6.84 2.40 -9.18
CA VAL A 823 7.19 2.16 -10.60
C VAL A 823 7.84 3.40 -11.23
N MET A 824 7.27 4.58 -11.00
CA MET A 824 7.82 5.85 -11.48
C MET A 824 9.21 6.16 -10.90
N SER A 825 9.42 5.93 -9.61
CA SER A 825 10.74 6.09 -8.98
C SER A 825 11.74 5.07 -9.52
N ARG A 826 11.38 3.79 -9.65
CA ARG A 826 12.24 2.75 -10.23
C ARG A 826 12.69 3.10 -11.65
N PHE A 827 11.78 3.58 -12.50
CA PHE A 827 12.11 4.01 -13.86
C PHE A 827 13.03 5.23 -13.89
N LYS A 828 12.70 6.32 -13.16
CA LYS A 828 13.52 7.54 -13.15
C LYS A 828 14.92 7.29 -12.59
N ILE A 829 15.06 6.46 -11.56
CA ILE A 829 16.36 6.06 -11.00
C ILE A 829 17.16 5.22 -12.01
N ALA A 830 16.51 4.25 -12.68
CA ALA A 830 17.17 3.36 -13.64
C ALA A 830 17.81 4.09 -14.84
N PHE A 831 17.25 5.22 -15.25
CA PHE A 831 17.74 6.01 -16.37
C PHE A 831 18.32 7.40 -16.01
N GLY A 832 18.31 7.77 -14.73
CA GLY A 832 18.92 9.02 -14.22
C GLY A 832 18.16 10.31 -14.54
N LEU A 833 16.84 10.20 -14.70
CA LEU A 833 15.93 11.26 -15.18
C LEU A 833 15.54 12.27 -14.09
N GLY A 834 15.03 13.45 -14.50
CA GLY A 834 14.47 14.45 -13.57
C GLY A 834 15.49 15.37 -12.88
N ARG A 835 16.58 15.76 -13.56
CA ARG A 835 17.55 16.75 -13.06
C ARG A 835 17.09 18.20 -13.26
N GLU A 836 16.07 18.62 -12.52
CA GLU A 836 15.66 20.04 -12.50
C GLU A 836 16.42 20.81 -11.40
N GLY A 837 17.39 21.63 -11.82
CA GLY A 837 18.21 22.45 -10.92
C GLY A 837 19.58 22.74 -11.54
N GLY A 838 19.79 23.99 -11.97
CA GLY A 838 21.01 24.40 -12.67
C GLY A 838 22.23 24.50 -11.74
N SER A 839 23.05 23.45 -11.66
CA SER A 839 24.37 23.48 -11.05
C SER A 839 25.36 22.60 -11.82
N GLU A 840 26.51 23.16 -12.21
CA GLU A 840 27.52 22.50 -13.05
C GLU A 840 28.41 21.53 -12.25
N ALA A 841 27.85 20.40 -11.81
CA ALA A 841 28.62 19.28 -11.27
C ALA A 841 29.11 18.35 -12.40
N LEU A 842 30.44 18.25 -12.55
CA LEU A 842 31.10 17.51 -13.65
C LEU A 842 30.75 16.01 -13.69
N PRO A 843 30.48 15.43 -14.88
CA PRO A 843 30.23 14.00 -15.01
C PRO A 843 31.52 13.17 -14.90
N GLN A 844 31.60 12.30 -13.88
CA GLN A 844 32.74 11.38 -13.71
C GLN A 844 32.35 9.91 -13.83
N HIS A 845 31.89 9.50 -15.02
CA HIS A 845 32.35 8.25 -15.64
C HIS A 845 32.05 8.18 -17.16
N GLY A 846 32.50 9.17 -17.93
CA GLY A 846 32.74 9.06 -19.39
C GLY A 846 31.54 8.83 -20.32
N GLN A 847 30.33 8.62 -19.82
CA GLN A 847 29.12 8.39 -20.61
C GLN A 847 28.13 9.55 -20.40
N ALA A 848 27.62 10.07 -21.51
CA ALA A 848 26.50 10.99 -21.56
C ALA A 848 25.19 10.27 -21.14
N PRO A 849 24.04 10.98 -21.01
CA PRO A 849 22.74 10.30 -21.05
C PRO A 849 22.69 9.37 -22.27
N LEU A 850 22.26 8.13 -22.07
CA LEU A 850 22.20 7.16 -23.15
C LEU A 850 21.18 7.62 -24.19
N GLN A 851 21.66 8.00 -25.38
CA GLN A 851 20.83 8.51 -26.48
C GLN A 851 20.98 7.62 -27.71
N GLY A 852 19.89 7.42 -28.45
CA GLY A 852 19.87 6.59 -29.65
C GLY A 852 20.29 5.14 -29.37
N SER A 853 21.19 4.59 -30.18
CA SER A 853 21.60 3.18 -30.11
C SER A 853 22.20 2.76 -28.77
N GLN A 854 22.87 3.66 -28.04
CA GLN A 854 23.48 3.33 -26.75
C GLN A 854 22.43 3.04 -25.65
N LEU A 855 21.25 3.65 -25.75
CA LEU A 855 20.13 3.35 -24.85
C LEU A 855 19.59 1.94 -25.08
N LEU A 856 19.40 1.59 -26.36
CA LEU A 856 18.94 0.26 -26.76
C LEU A 856 19.96 -0.82 -26.39
N GLU A 857 21.26 -0.59 -26.57
CA GLU A 857 22.33 -1.51 -26.15
C GLU A 857 22.39 -1.71 -24.61
N GLY A 858 22.20 -0.63 -23.84
CA GLY A 858 22.08 -0.69 -22.37
C GLY A 858 20.86 -1.49 -21.90
N ILE A 859 19.73 -1.40 -22.61
CA ILE A 859 18.52 -2.18 -22.33
C ILE A 859 18.70 -3.64 -22.78
N GLN A 860 19.32 -3.89 -23.94
CA GLN A 860 19.59 -5.23 -24.47
C GLN A 860 20.51 -6.05 -23.52
N SER A 861 21.49 -5.39 -22.92
CA SER A 861 22.45 -6.03 -22.01
C SER A 861 21.93 -6.26 -20.58
N ASN A 862 20.81 -5.64 -20.18
CA ASN A 862 20.31 -5.70 -18.80
C ASN A 862 18.84 -6.09 -18.68
N ALA A 863 18.59 -7.32 -18.19
CA ALA A 863 17.24 -7.85 -17.99
C ALA A 863 16.38 -7.01 -17.01
N LYS A 864 16.98 -6.46 -15.94
CA LYS A 864 16.23 -5.62 -14.99
C LYS A 864 15.78 -4.30 -15.63
N LEU A 865 16.56 -3.74 -16.56
CA LEU A 865 16.14 -2.57 -17.33
C LEU A 865 14.99 -2.91 -18.29
N ARG A 866 15.02 -4.07 -18.95
CA ARG A 866 13.89 -4.51 -19.80
C ARG A 866 12.60 -4.64 -19.01
N THR A 867 12.61 -5.29 -17.85
CA THR A 867 11.38 -5.40 -17.04
C THR A 867 10.88 -4.04 -16.56
N ILE A 868 11.76 -3.13 -16.13
CA ILE A 868 11.36 -1.76 -15.73
C ILE A 868 10.77 -0.96 -16.90
N VAL A 869 11.35 -1.08 -18.10
CA VAL A 869 10.85 -0.44 -19.33
C VAL A 869 9.49 -1.02 -19.74
N LEU A 870 9.36 -2.34 -19.78
CA LEU A 870 8.10 -3.02 -20.11
C LEU A 870 7.00 -2.74 -19.10
N GLN A 871 7.33 -2.67 -17.81
CA GLN A 871 6.38 -2.35 -16.74
C GLN A 871 5.82 -0.93 -16.90
N LEU A 872 6.67 0.03 -17.32
CA LEU A 872 6.17 1.37 -17.64
C LEU A 872 5.35 1.39 -18.93
N ILE A 873 5.74 0.65 -19.98
CA ILE A 873 4.96 0.54 -21.23
C ILE A 873 3.53 0.05 -20.97
N VAL A 874 3.36 -1.04 -20.21
CA VAL A 874 2.02 -1.60 -19.92
C VAL A 874 1.21 -0.63 -19.04
N LYS A 875 1.84 0.05 -18.07
CA LYS A 875 1.19 1.09 -17.27
C LYS A 875 0.87 2.38 -18.06
N MET A 876 1.64 2.69 -19.11
CA MET A 876 1.34 3.79 -20.03
C MET A 876 0.16 3.47 -20.94
N ALA A 877 0.01 2.21 -21.37
CA ALA A 877 -1.13 1.74 -22.14
C ALA A 877 -2.46 1.85 -21.35
N ASP A 878 -2.43 1.41 -20.08
CA ASP A 878 -3.53 1.39 -19.10
C ASP A 878 -4.22 2.76 -18.90
N VAL A 879 -3.48 3.86 -19.06
CA VAL A 879 -3.98 5.24 -19.00
C VAL A 879 -3.64 6.06 -20.26
N SER A 880 -3.50 5.39 -21.41
CA SER A 880 -3.04 6.00 -22.66
C SER A 880 -4.02 6.98 -23.31
N TYR A 881 -5.32 6.89 -22.99
CA TYR A 881 -6.37 7.61 -23.69
C TYR A 881 -6.14 9.13 -23.91
N PRO A 882 -5.52 9.92 -23.00
CA PRO A 882 -5.28 11.34 -23.24
C PRO A 882 -4.18 11.65 -24.25
N SER A 883 -3.41 10.64 -24.68
CA SER A 883 -2.36 10.76 -25.72
C SER A 883 -2.87 10.48 -27.14
N ARG A 884 -4.12 10.04 -27.28
CA ARG A 884 -4.77 9.80 -28.58
C ARG A 884 -5.39 11.10 -29.13
N PRO A 885 -5.64 11.18 -30.45
CA PRO A 885 -6.40 12.28 -31.06
C PRO A 885 -7.73 12.57 -30.36
N TRP A 886 -8.14 13.84 -30.32
CA TRP A 886 -9.20 14.35 -29.43
C TRP A 886 -10.50 13.53 -29.44
N ALA A 887 -11.04 13.14 -30.60
CA ALA A 887 -12.28 12.37 -30.68
C ALA A 887 -12.18 11.02 -29.93
N LYS A 888 -11.05 10.32 -30.07
CA LYS A 888 -10.76 9.03 -29.43
C LYS A 888 -10.55 9.23 -27.93
N ALA A 889 -9.78 10.25 -27.54
CA ALA A 889 -9.55 10.63 -26.15
C ALA A 889 -10.84 11.02 -25.41
N ASN A 890 -11.76 11.73 -26.08
CA ASN A 890 -13.04 12.17 -25.53
C ASN A 890 -14.01 10.99 -25.34
N SER A 891 -14.08 10.07 -26.30
CA SER A 891 -14.86 8.82 -26.18
C SER A 891 -14.40 8.00 -24.96
N TRP A 892 -13.10 7.76 -24.83
CA TRP A 892 -12.53 7.04 -23.69
C TRP A 892 -12.71 7.77 -22.35
N ALA A 893 -12.59 9.11 -22.33
CA ALA A 893 -12.83 9.92 -21.14
C ALA A 893 -14.28 9.78 -20.62
N HIS A 894 -15.27 9.88 -21.52
CA HIS A 894 -16.68 9.70 -21.14
C HIS A 894 -17.02 8.24 -20.78
N ARG A 895 -16.37 7.25 -21.39
CA ARG A 895 -16.43 5.83 -20.97
C ARG A 895 -15.92 5.65 -19.54
N TYR A 896 -14.73 6.16 -19.20
CA TYR A 896 -14.17 6.13 -17.85
C TYR A 896 -15.11 6.83 -16.84
N SER A 897 -15.62 8.01 -17.19
CA SER A 897 -16.57 8.74 -16.34
C SER A 897 -17.90 7.99 -16.14
N ARG A 898 -18.44 7.31 -17.16
CA ARG A 898 -19.66 6.48 -17.05
C ARG A 898 -19.46 5.35 -16.02
N GLU A 899 -18.28 4.73 -15.99
CA GLU A 899 -17.93 3.68 -15.02
C GLU A 899 -17.66 4.23 -13.61
N ALA A 900 -16.85 5.29 -13.50
CA ALA A 900 -16.59 5.97 -12.23
C ALA A 900 -17.88 6.44 -11.55
N PHE A 901 -18.83 6.99 -12.32
CA PHE A 901 -20.15 7.39 -11.80
C PHE A 901 -21.06 6.19 -11.48
N GLN A 902 -20.82 5.01 -12.03
CA GLN A 902 -21.46 3.77 -11.58
C GLN A 902 -20.87 3.31 -10.24
N GLN A 903 -19.54 3.33 -10.06
CA GLN A 903 -18.92 3.06 -8.75
C GLN A 903 -19.44 4.04 -7.69
N GLY A 904 -19.48 5.34 -7.96
CA GLY A 904 -19.98 6.33 -6.98
C GLY A 904 -21.47 6.16 -6.63
N LYS A 905 -22.29 5.65 -7.56
CA LYS A 905 -23.67 5.21 -7.25
C LYS A 905 -23.68 3.98 -6.37
N GLN A 906 -22.81 3.00 -6.60
CA GLN A 906 -22.67 1.81 -5.75
C GLN A 906 -22.12 2.12 -4.35
N GLU A 907 -21.12 3.01 -4.23
CA GLU A 907 -20.58 3.47 -2.95
C GLU A 907 -21.68 4.11 -2.10
N ARG A 908 -22.44 5.02 -2.68
CA ARG A 908 -23.61 5.64 -2.05
C ARG A 908 -24.67 4.61 -1.64
N ALA A 909 -24.91 3.57 -2.46
CA ALA A 909 -25.84 2.48 -2.14
C ALA A 909 -25.35 1.57 -0.99
N HIS A 910 -24.03 1.39 -0.85
CA HIS A 910 -23.40 0.65 0.25
C HIS A 910 -23.14 1.50 1.50
N GLY A 911 -23.55 2.78 1.52
CA GLY A 911 -23.31 3.69 2.63
C GLY A 911 -21.84 4.13 2.79
N LEU A 912 -21.02 3.93 1.76
CA LEU A 912 -19.64 4.41 1.72
C LEU A 912 -19.64 5.90 1.32
N ALA A 913 -18.64 6.64 1.81
CA ALA A 913 -18.34 7.96 1.26
C ALA A 913 -17.93 7.81 -0.21
N VAL A 914 -18.65 8.50 -1.10
CA VAL A 914 -18.37 8.46 -2.54
C VAL A 914 -16.95 8.96 -2.79
N SER A 915 -16.18 8.18 -3.54
CA SER A 915 -14.77 8.47 -3.82
C SER A 915 -14.66 9.75 -4.67
N PRO A 916 -13.61 10.58 -4.50
CA PRO A 916 -13.51 11.84 -5.21
C PRO A 916 -13.55 11.64 -6.73
N PHE A 917 -14.22 12.58 -7.42
CA PHE A 917 -14.54 12.51 -8.86
C PHE A 917 -15.49 11.39 -9.31
N MET A 918 -15.95 10.51 -8.42
CA MET A 918 -16.96 9.48 -8.75
C MET A 918 -18.41 9.93 -8.51
N ASP A 919 -18.61 11.11 -7.92
CA ASP A 919 -19.95 11.67 -7.74
C ASP A 919 -20.39 12.50 -8.96
N GLY A 920 -21.05 11.86 -9.93
CA GLY A 920 -21.61 12.51 -11.12
C GLY A 920 -22.72 13.53 -10.87
N MET A 921 -23.05 13.87 -9.61
CA MET A 921 -23.95 14.99 -9.24
C MET A 921 -23.20 16.16 -8.57
N ALA A 922 -21.89 16.03 -8.31
CA ALA A 922 -21.06 17.04 -7.67
C ALA A 922 -19.67 17.22 -8.31
N SER A 923 -19.30 16.32 -9.23
CA SER A 923 -17.99 16.25 -9.90
C SER A 923 -18.16 16.49 -11.39
N SER A 924 -17.56 17.56 -11.92
CA SER A 924 -17.48 17.76 -13.36
C SER A 924 -16.44 16.81 -13.97
N VAL A 925 -16.84 16.11 -15.04
CA VAL A 925 -16.00 15.25 -15.90
C VAL A 925 -14.67 15.93 -16.25
N ALA A 926 -14.72 17.21 -16.61
CA ALA A 926 -13.55 18.01 -16.96
C ALA A 926 -12.50 18.06 -15.83
N LYS A 927 -12.93 18.24 -14.57
CA LYS A 927 -12.02 18.26 -13.41
C LYS A 927 -11.37 16.89 -13.17
N ALA A 928 -12.12 15.81 -13.36
CA ALA A 928 -11.62 14.45 -13.20
C ALA A 928 -10.47 14.16 -14.19
N HIS A 929 -10.66 14.50 -15.47
CA HIS A 929 -9.63 14.27 -16.49
C HIS A 929 -8.49 15.29 -16.41
N VAL A 930 -8.71 16.55 -16.02
CA VAL A 930 -7.62 17.50 -15.69
C VAL A 930 -6.73 16.93 -14.58
N SER A 931 -7.31 16.35 -13.53
CA SER A 931 -6.56 15.68 -12.45
C SER A 931 -5.76 14.48 -12.98
N MET A 932 -6.43 13.53 -13.64
CA MET A 932 -5.79 12.31 -14.17
C MET A 932 -4.63 12.65 -15.13
N ILE A 933 -4.83 13.60 -16.04
CA ILE A 933 -3.81 14.02 -17.00
C ILE A 933 -2.63 14.67 -16.27
N ARG A 934 -2.86 15.69 -15.42
CA ARG A 934 -1.76 16.44 -14.80
C ARG A 934 -0.90 15.62 -13.83
N ILE A 935 -1.49 14.66 -13.14
CA ILE A 935 -0.83 14.00 -12.00
C ILE A 935 -0.35 12.59 -12.33
N VAL A 936 -1.07 11.84 -13.18
CA VAL A 936 -0.75 10.43 -13.47
C VAL A 936 -0.17 10.29 -14.88
N ALA A 937 -0.93 10.70 -15.90
CA ALA A 937 -0.56 10.40 -17.28
C ALA A 937 0.60 11.27 -17.80
N LEU A 938 0.53 12.59 -17.63
CA LEU A 938 1.53 13.52 -18.17
C LEU A 938 2.93 13.33 -17.55
N PRO A 939 3.12 13.21 -16.22
CA PRO A 939 4.46 13.01 -15.64
C PRO A 939 5.10 11.68 -16.02
N MET A 940 4.30 10.66 -16.31
CA MET A 940 4.74 9.36 -16.80
C MET A 940 5.19 9.43 -18.26
N PHE A 941 4.37 10.04 -19.11
CA PHE A 941 4.69 10.23 -20.54
C PHE A 941 5.86 11.21 -20.76
N GLN A 942 6.03 12.23 -19.90
CA GLN A 942 7.20 13.10 -19.91
C GLN A 942 8.48 12.33 -19.61
N ALA A 943 8.49 11.49 -18.56
CA ALA A 943 9.66 10.67 -18.21
C ALA A 943 10.02 9.66 -19.32
N TRP A 944 9.02 9.10 -20.02
CA TRP A 944 9.27 8.30 -21.22
C TRP A 944 9.89 9.13 -22.35
N CYS A 945 9.36 10.33 -22.59
CA CYS A 945 9.80 11.21 -23.67
C CYS A 945 11.21 11.80 -23.46
N GLU A 946 11.74 11.81 -22.23
CA GLU A 946 13.18 12.09 -21.96
C GLU A 946 14.12 11.05 -22.62
N LEU A 947 13.61 9.85 -22.97
CA LEU A 947 14.38 8.74 -23.54
C LEU A 947 13.96 8.37 -24.97
N PHE A 948 12.65 8.30 -25.23
CA PHE A 948 12.05 7.86 -26.48
C PHE A 948 11.04 8.91 -26.97
N PRO A 949 11.35 9.70 -28.03
CA PRO A 949 10.50 10.81 -28.45
C PRO A 949 9.07 10.39 -28.79
N ILE A 950 8.11 10.97 -28.06
CA ILE A 950 6.66 10.82 -28.27
C ILE A 950 5.95 12.19 -28.16
N ASP A 951 6.56 13.23 -28.75
CA ASP A 951 6.06 14.61 -28.70
C ASP A 951 4.60 14.76 -29.17
N GLU A 952 4.15 13.90 -30.09
CA GLU A 952 2.75 13.82 -30.53
C GLU A 952 1.80 13.42 -29.39
N CYS A 953 2.15 12.38 -28.62
CA CYS A 953 1.41 11.98 -27.40
C CYS A 953 1.32 13.15 -26.40
N LEU A 954 2.44 13.85 -26.17
CA LEU A 954 2.47 15.02 -25.29
C LEU A 954 1.67 16.20 -25.89
N GLY A 955 1.63 16.33 -27.21
CA GLY A 955 0.79 17.29 -27.94
C GLY A 955 -0.70 17.03 -27.71
N HIS A 956 -1.14 15.79 -27.88
CA HIS A 956 -2.52 15.36 -27.59
C HIS A 956 -2.88 15.55 -26.11
N MET A 957 -1.98 15.21 -25.17
CA MET A 957 -2.21 15.47 -23.74
C MET A 957 -2.38 16.96 -23.43
N ARG A 958 -1.54 17.83 -24.02
CA ARG A 958 -1.64 19.30 -23.88
C ARG A 958 -2.86 19.88 -24.60
N HIS A 959 -3.35 19.24 -25.66
CA HIS A 959 -4.61 19.58 -26.33
C HIS A 959 -5.80 19.24 -25.42
N CYS A 960 -5.93 17.98 -25.00
CA CYS A 960 -6.96 17.52 -24.07
C CYS A 960 -6.98 18.37 -22.80
N LEU A 961 -5.82 18.64 -22.21
CA LEU A 961 -5.72 19.43 -20.99
C LEU A 961 -6.19 20.88 -21.17
N ARG A 962 -5.99 21.49 -22.34
CA ARG A 962 -6.56 22.82 -22.65
C ARG A 962 -8.08 22.76 -22.73
N HIS A 963 -8.65 21.86 -23.54
CA HIS A 963 -10.10 21.72 -23.71
C HIS A 963 -10.82 21.47 -22.37
N TRP A 964 -10.34 20.51 -21.57
CA TRP A 964 -10.90 20.25 -20.24
C TRP A 964 -10.63 21.37 -19.20
N SER A 965 -9.69 22.29 -19.46
CA SER A 965 -9.46 23.45 -18.57
C SER A 965 -10.25 24.70 -18.97
N SER A 966 -10.65 24.82 -20.23
CA SER A 966 -11.31 26.03 -20.78
C SER A 966 -12.83 25.96 -20.80
N ALA A 967 -13.42 24.77 -20.94
CA ALA A 967 -14.87 24.60 -21.06
C ALA A 967 -15.64 24.93 -19.77
N SER A 968 -16.87 25.43 -19.90
CA SER A 968 -17.76 25.64 -18.76
C SER A 968 -18.38 24.32 -18.26
N THR A 969 -18.95 24.34 -17.06
CA THR A 969 -19.60 23.15 -16.47
C THR A 969 -20.76 22.69 -17.35
N ASP A 970 -21.62 23.62 -17.74
CA ASP A 970 -22.90 23.38 -18.41
C ASP A 970 -22.68 22.82 -19.84
N GLU A 971 -21.70 23.35 -20.58
CA GLU A 971 -21.26 22.81 -21.88
C GLU A 971 -20.73 21.37 -21.74
N MET A 972 -20.00 21.08 -20.67
CA MET A 972 -19.40 19.77 -20.43
C MET A 972 -20.40 18.73 -19.90
N GLU A 973 -21.44 19.14 -19.19
CA GLU A 973 -22.56 18.27 -18.84
C GLU A 973 -23.38 17.92 -20.10
N HIS A 974 -23.69 18.90 -20.95
CA HIS A 974 -24.39 18.64 -22.22
C HIS A 974 -23.56 17.80 -23.21
N ALA A 975 -22.25 18.07 -23.31
CA ALA A 975 -21.33 17.24 -24.09
C ALA A 975 -21.24 15.81 -23.53
N HIS A 976 -21.25 15.64 -22.20
CA HIS A 976 -21.26 14.31 -21.59
C HIS A 976 -22.57 13.57 -21.87
N GLU A 977 -23.75 14.20 -21.75
CA GLU A 977 -25.02 13.56 -22.11
C GLU A 977 -25.07 13.17 -23.60
N THR A 978 -24.55 14.02 -24.48
CA THR A 978 -24.46 13.75 -25.92
C THR A 978 -23.51 12.58 -26.22
N ALA A 979 -22.34 12.55 -25.57
CA ALA A 979 -21.41 11.44 -25.68
C ALA A 979 -21.97 10.13 -25.10
N LEU A 980 -22.71 10.18 -23.98
CA LEU A 980 -23.42 9.04 -23.43
C LEU A 980 -24.47 8.51 -24.40
N ALA A 981 -25.25 9.37 -25.06
CA ALA A 981 -26.23 8.96 -26.06
C ALA A 981 -25.58 8.31 -27.29
N ALA A 982 -24.43 8.84 -27.75
CA ALA A 982 -23.64 8.25 -28.84
C ALA A 982 -22.99 6.92 -28.44
N MET A 983 -22.44 6.82 -27.23
CA MET A 983 -21.92 5.58 -26.65
C MET A 983 -23.02 4.53 -26.50
N ASP A 984 -24.18 4.88 -25.96
CA ASP A 984 -25.31 3.96 -25.82
C ASP A 984 -25.90 3.56 -27.19
N ALA A 985 -25.66 4.31 -28.27
CA ALA A 985 -26.00 3.91 -29.64
C ALA A 985 -24.96 2.95 -30.23
N PHE A 986 -23.66 3.28 -30.10
CA PHE A 986 -22.54 2.41 -30.49
C PHE A 986 -22.59 1.06 -29.77
N ASP A 987 -22.76 1.08 -28.44
CA ASP A 987 -22.85 -0.12 -27.60
C ASP A 987 -24.08 -0.96 -28.03
N ARG A 988 -25.19 -0.33 -28.43
CA ARG A 988 -26.35 -1.05 -29.00
C ARG A 988 -26.10 -1.64 -30.38
N THR A 989 -25.23 -1.07 -31.22
CA THR A 989 -24.83 -1.72 -32.48
C THR A 989 -23.81 -2.83 -32.26
N PHE A 990 -22.88 -2.66 -31.32
CA PHE A 990 -21.82 -3.62 -31.01
C PHE A 990 -22.35 -4.86 -30.26
N PHE A 991 -23.28 -4.68 -29.31
CA PHE A 991 -23.89 -5.78 -28.55
C PHE A 991 -25.22 -6.31 -29.15
N ALA A 992 -25.53 -5.99 -30.41
CA ALA A 992 -26.69 -6.54 -31.14
C ALA A 992 -26.32 -7.26 -32.44
N SER A 993 -25.03 -7.42 -32.73
CA SER A 993 -24.50 -8.26 -33.81
C SER A 993 -24.58 -9.77 -33.50
N ASP A 994 -24.78 -10.15 -32.23
CA ASP A 994 -25.30 -11.46 -31.84
C ASP A 994 -26.73 -11.63 -32.38
N GLY A 995 -26.81 -12.14 -33.61
CA GLY A 995 -28.00 -12.09 -34.48
C GLY A 995 -29.18 -12.95 -34.01
N GLY A 996 -29.92 -12.49 -33.00
CA GLY A 996 -31.12 -13.16 -32.51
C GLY A 996 -32.21 -12.22 -32.03
N SER A 997 -33.35 -12.18 -32.74
CA SER A 997 -34.61 -11.81 -32.08
C SER A 997 -34.91 -12.79 -30.94
N PRO A 998 -35.63 -12.39 -29.86
CA PRO A 998 -35.86 -13.23 -28.68
C PRO A 998 -36.84 -14.39 -28.94
N VAL A 999 -36.40 -15.36 -29.74
CA VAL A 999 -36.97 -16.70 -29.85
C VAL A 999 -36.62 -17.45 -28.57
N VAL A 1000 -37.62 -18.07 -27.94
CA VAL A 1000 -37.40 -18.88 -26.73
C VAL A 1000 -36.86 -20.26 -27.13
N THR A 1001 -35.54 -20.32 -27.37
CA THR A 1001 -34.76 -21.56 -27.32
C THR A 1001 -34.09 -21.67 -25.95
N ASN A 1002 -34.18 -22.85 -25.32
CA ASN A 1002 -33.73 -23.05 -23.93
C ASN A 1002 -32.21 -23.33 -23.83
N GLY A 1003 -31.38 -22.55 -24.54
CA GLY A 1003 -29.92 -22.72 -24.60
C GLY A 1003 -29.10 -21.48 -24.22
N GLY A 1004 -29.71 -20.30 -24.05
CA GLY A 1004 -28.97 -19.07 -23.73
C GLY A 1004 -28.18 -19.16 -22.42
N MET A 1005 -26.91 -18.74 -22.47
CA MET A 1005 -25.90 -18.77 -21.40
C MET A 1005 -26.50 -18.48 -20.01
N GLN A 1006 -26.51 -19.47 -19.11
CA GLN A 1006 -26.95 -19.23 -17.74
C GLN A 1006 -25.96 -18.31 -17.02
N LYS A 1007 -26.39 -17.07 -16.74
CA LYS A 1007 -25.70 -16.20 -15.78
C LYS A 1007 -25.45 -16.99 -14.50
N SER A 1008 -24.18 -17.03 -14.06
CA SER A 1008 -23.77 -17.68 -12.81
C SER A 1008 -24.75 -17.35 -11.68
N THR A 1009 -25.48 -18.38 -11.22
CA THR A 1009 -26.40 -18.24 -10.08
C THR A 1009 -25.64 -18.08 -8.76
N LEU A 1010 -24.34 -18.36 -8.78
CA LEU A 1010 -23.38 -17.99 -7.76
C LEU A 1010 -23.00 -16.51 -7.92
N ALA A 1011 -23.12 -15.73 -6.85
CA ALA A 1011 -22.54 -14.39 -6.79
C ALA A 1011 -20.99 -14.46 -6.71
N PRO A 1012 -20.24 -13.39 -7.02
CA PRO A 1012 -18.77 -13.36 -7.00
C PRO A 1012 -18.10 -13.72 -5.66
N ASN A 1013 -18.90 -13.85 -4.59
CA ASN A 1013 -18.47 -14.23 -3.25
C ASN A 1013 -18.59 -15.74 -2.92
N GLN A 1014 -19.02 -16.57 -3.87
CA GLN A 1014 -19.08 -18.02 -3.69
C GLN A 1014 -17.72 -18.68 -3.98
N PRO A 1015 -17.31 -19.74 -3.25
CA PRO A 1015 -16.03 -20.41 -3.47
C PRO A 1015 -15.85 -20.90 -4.92
N ASN A 1016 -16.88 -21.56 -5.45
CA ASN A 1016 -16.91 -22.13 -6.79
C ASN A 1016 -17.34 -21.13 -7.89
N TYR A 1017 -17.40 -19.82 -7.60
CA TYR A 1017 -17.78 -18.81 -8.61
C TYR A 1017 -16.85 -18.86 -9.83
N ILE A 1018 -15.54 -18.94 -9.61
CA ILE A 1018 -14.54 -19.02 -10.69
C ILE A 1018 -14.74 -20.31 -11.49
N GLU A 1019 -14.93 -21.45 -10.84
CA GLU A 1019 -15.21 -22.73 -11.51
C GLU A 1019 -16.53 -22.69 -12.33
N SER A 1020 -17.56 -22.01 -11.83
CA SER A 1020 -18.85 -21.86 -12.53
C SER A 1020 -18.78 -20.88 -13.70
N VAL A 1021 -17.95 -19.82 -13.61
CA VAL A 1021 -17.70 -18.90 -14.72
C VAL A 1021 -16.82 -19.57 -15.77
N ILE A 1022 -15.80 -20.32 -15.37
CA ILE A 1022 -14.97 -21.12 -16.26
C ILE A 1022 -15.82 -22.20 -16.96
N SER A 1023 -16.67 -22.95 -16.24
CA SER A 1023 -17.62 -23.89 -16.87
C SER A 1023 -18.48 -23.17 -17.90
N GLY A 1024 -19.19 -22.10 -17.52
CA GLY A 1024 -20.06 -21.37 -18.46
C GLY A 1024 -19.33 -20.75 -19.67
N LEU A 1025 -18.04 -20.46 -19.56
CA LEU A 1025 -17.19 -20.05 -20.71
C LEU A 1025 -16.71 -21.24 -21.54
N LEU A 1026 -16.48 -22.41 -20.94
CA LEU A 1026 -16.08 -23.65 -21.62
C LEU A 1026 -17.24 -24.38 -22.30
N ASP A 1027 -18.44 -24.32 -21.71
CA ASP A 1027 -19.68 -24.91 -22.22
C ASP A 1027 -20.12 -24.21 -23.52
N VAL A 1028 -19.95 -22.88 -23.59
CA VAL A 1028 -20.12 -22.03 -24.80
C VAL A 1028 -19.10 -22.34 -25.91
N LEU A 1029 -18.21 -23.32 -25.69
CA LEU A 1029 -17.17 -23.79 -26.61
C LEU A 1029 -17.23 -25.33 -26.80
N ASP A 1030 -18.35 -25.96 -26.42
CA ASP A 1030 -18.75 -27.31 -26.88
C ASP A 1030 -19.99 -27.26 -27.81
N ASP A 1031 -20.63 -26.09 -27.97
CA ASP A 1031 -21.58 -25.82 -29.06
C ASP A 1031 -20.80 -25.49 -30.36
N ASP A 1032 -20.48 -26.52 -31.15
CA ASP A 1032 -19.67 -26.46 -32.39
C ASP A 1032 -20.23 -25.58 -33.54
N GLU A 1033 -21.37 -24.90 -33.36
CA GLU A 1033 -22.05 -24.10 -34.42
C GLU A 1033 -21.36 -22.76 -34.77
N LEU A 1034 -20.27 -22.37 -34.09
CA LEU A 1034 -19.53 -21.13 -34.36
C LEU A 1034 -18.25 -21.32 -35.22
N CYS A 1035 -18.10 -22.46 -35.91
CA CYS A 1035 -16.87 -22.81 -36.63
C CYS A 1035 -17.07 -23.49 -38.01
N GLU A 1036 -18.24 -23.39 -38.66
CA GLU A 1036 -18.35 -23.60 -40.11
C GLU A 1036 -18.38 -22.26 -40.86
N GLU A 1037 -17.75 -22.22 -42.03
CA GLU A 1037 -17.58 -21.02 -42.85
C GLU A 1037 -18.81 -20.81 -43.76
N ASP A 1038 -19.59 -19.77 -43.49
CA ASP A 1038 -20.75 -19.37 -44.31
C ASP A 1038 -20.27 -18.69 -45.61
N GLU A 1039 -19.64 -19.46 -46.52
CA GLU A 1039 -19.09 -18.96 -47.80
C GLU A 1039 -20.16 -18.42 -48.77
N ASP A 1040 -21.43 -18.84 -48.61
CA ASP A 1040 -22.53 -18.64 -49.56
C ASP A 1040 -23.62 -17.67 -49.05
N ASN A 1041 -23.25 -16.45 -48.63
CA ASN A 1041 -24.21 -15.38 -48.33
C ASN A 1041 -23.85 -14.04 -48.99
N GLU A 1042 -24.40 -13.76 -50.17
CA GLU A 1042 -24.34 -12.44 -50.81
C GLU A 1042 -25.08 -11.39 -49.95
N ALA A 1043 -24.33 -10.65 -49.14
CA ALA A 1043 -24.87 -9.56 -48.32
C ALA A 1043 -25.45 -8.44 -49.19
N THR A 1044 -26.77 -8.49 -49.44
CA THR A 1044 -27.49 -7.44 -50.16
C THR A 1044 -27.27 -6.08 -49.50
N PRO A 1045 -27.01 -5.01 -50.27
CA PRO A 1045 -26.60 -3.73 -49.70
C PRO A 1045 -27.72 -3.11 -48.85
N VAL A 1046 -27.48 -3.01 -47.54
CA VAL A 1046 -28.29 -2.20 -46.63
C VAL A 1046 -28.21 -0.75 -47.10
N ALA A 1047 -29.36 -0.08 -47.16
CA ALA A 1047 -29.53 1.12 -47.96
C ALA A 1047 -28.65 2.29 -47.49
N SER A 1048 -27.95 2.92 -48.45
CA SER A 1048 -27.18 4.15 -48.26
C SER A 1048 -28.07 5.28 -47.72
N GLY A 1049 -27.90 5.63 -46.44
CA GLY A 1049 -28.78 6.59 -45.77
C GLY A 1049 -28.38 7.04 -44.37
N ALA A 1050 -27.20 6.66 -43.86
CA ALA A 1050 -26.73 7.02 -42.52
C ALA A 1050 -25.27 7.53 -42.46
N ASP A 1051 -24.53 7.47 -43.56
CA ASP A 1051 -23.06 7.70 -43.63
C ASP A 1051 -22.62 9.18 -43.56
N ALA A 1052 -23.41 10.06 -42.92
CA ALA A 1052 -23.15 11.50 -42.86
C ALA A 1052 -23.24 12.09 -41.44
N ASP A 1053 -24.27 11.75 -40.66
CA ASP A 1053 -24.64 12.54 -39.47
C ASP A 1053 -23.93 12.14 -38.17
N ILE A 1054 -23.30 10.97 -38.10
CA ILE A 1054 -22.60 10.49 -36.88
C ILE A 1054 -21.20 11.14 -36.73
N ALA A 1055 -20.57 11.58 -37.82
CA ALA A 1055 -19.24 12.19 -37.78
C ALA A 1055 -19.25 13.70 -37.46
N VAL A 1056 -20.41 14.38 -37.58
CA VAL A 1056 -20.50 15.85 -37.62
C VAL A 1056 -20.79 16.48 -36.25
N ALA A 1057 -21.25 15.70 -35.27
CA ALA A 1057 -21.71 16.20 -33.97
C ALA A 1057 -20.60 16.65 -32.98
N LEU A 1058 -19.31 16.53 -33.33
CA LEU A 1058 -18.18 16.76 -32.41
C LEU A 1058 -17.20 17.87 -32.82
N ASP A 1059 -17.37 18.49 -34.00
CA ASP A 1059 -16.40 19.46 -34.56
C ASP A 1059 -16.90 20.93 -34.54
N ALA A 1060 -17.99 21.18 -33.82
CA ALA A 1060 -18.76 22.42 -33.90
C ALA A 1060 -18.36 23.51 -32.87
N HIS A 1061 -17.06 23.79 -32.67
CA HIS A 1061 -16.61 25.04 -32.00
C HIS A 1061 -15.17 25.47 -32.36
N GLY A 1062 -14.84 25.51 -33.65
CA GLY A 1062 -13.70 26.29 -34.16
C GLY A 1062 -14.15 27.65 -34.71
N GLY A 1063 -13.90 28.76 -34.01
CA GLY A 1063 -14.33 30.09 -34.47
C GLY A 1063 -13.81 31.30 -33.68
N GLU A 1064 -13.04 32.13 -34.39
CA GLU A 1064 -12.63 33.52 -34.10
C GLU A 1064 -11.54 33.78 -33.02
N GLU A 1065 -10.47 34.46 -33.49
CA GLU A 1065 -9.22 34.98 -32.86
C GLU A 1065 -8.32 34.04 -32.03
#